data_AF-A0A6A5G568-F1
#
_entry.id   AF-A0A6A5G568-F1
#
_cell.length_a   1.000
_cell.length_b   1.000
_cell.length_c   1.000
_cell.angle_alpha   90.00
_cell.angle_beta   90.00
_cell.angle_gamma   90.00
#
_symmetry.space_group_name_H-M   'P 1'
#
loop_
_entity.id
_entity.type
_entity.pdbx_description
1 polymer ?
#
loop_
_entity_poly.entity_id
_entity_poly.type
_entity_poly.pdbx_seq_one_letter_code
_entity_poly.pdbx_strand_id
1 'polypeptide(L)'
;MTSAYFPLFSLPYLAIQEVFDHFGPQGIINISLCSQRAKKLAISYRGPSKNVQLDLGFGAMNCLKHSDDMTIELLLKVEQISTLSKNRALSTVKIGEFSNIPVEMGVVCEEPCLKTYWEDRIVGLTEIGNYAREIFNQNIYKVLLGNQFAENEHRRALNWVMRTQQSLEFLHCEFTSKTDQDLDQVIESYRLTKNLTVFVKPSRDYRPAAMPHINIDSIYIFPSFWINQDHLLMMNCKYVILQDSVLTRQDMNVFLKHWKSGGCFELKEIYVTCEELIDLDSLLDDVDFIEMGNDMKRSYVNEENIHHTITAGVDIKRTTDDVKATIVDFGPDSKQFWMIVWPDFVALPNMLSAWLTFCIYLFYGIPSFVLYILTFFIILRYRKTFDSSFFHLYLYDGALNLFTFLNNYFKTRIPAIIGYNSFIGAFYRILANSILLDFIMLMNFHMAYVQYAITTLVSLNRLSVMLKYNTFEPLWRKYTWIAIVLICFVPLLNTKVVLHYDTQLTYLNTTDTYSITTNMAIDEVFSICIPFMIISTVLSVAINFISVTVLRNLQTQIRYKAESNFIMITCITCLVQLCGTVLSVTRLKFVGSEMAVMLATFIPFISDGLSLVQPWLLLAFSHVARGKIMGTIFRKKLKKSAVAIPKSTTYV
;
A
#
# COMPACT_ATOMS: atom_id res chain seq x y z
N MET A 1 -26.16 -21.08 48.04
CA MET A 1 -25.78 -21.65 46.73
C MET A 1 -24.61 -20.83 46.20
N THR A 2 -23.41 -21.41 46.16
CA THR A 2 -22.21 -20.79 45.57
C THR A 2 -22.49 -20.51 44.11
N SER A 3 -22.52 -19.23 43.69
CA SER A 3 -22.68 -18.89 42.28
C SER A 3 -21.52 -19.52 41.51
N ALA A 4 -21.80 -20.51 40.67
CA ALA A 4 -20.79 -21.05 39.76
C ALA A 4 -20.36 -19.90 38.84
N TYR A 5 -19.17 -19.35 39.06
CA TYR A 5 -18.60 -18.35 38.17
C TYR A 5 -18.30 -19.04 36.84
N PHE A 6 -18.77 -18.47 35.73
CA PHE A 6 -18.40 -18.92 34.40
C PHE A 6 -16.86 -18.92 34.29
N PRO A 7 -16.19 -20.07 34.12
CA PRO A 7 -14.75 -20.21 34.34
C PRO A 7 -13.88 -19.22 33.56
N LEU A 8 -14.34 -18.81 32.36
CA LEU A 8 -13.68 -17.79 31.55
C LEU A 8 -13.45 -16.48 32.33
N PHE A 9 -14.42 -16.05 33.14
CA PHE A 9 -14.31 -14.80 33.90
C PHE A 9 -13.49 -14.93 35.19
N SER A 10 -13.04 -16.14 35.51
CA SER A 10 -12.11 -16.42 36.60
C SER A 10 -10.64 -16.39 36.15
N LEU A 11 -10.39 -16.27 34.84
CA LEU A 11 -9.05 -16.18 34.29
C LEU A 11 -8.37 -14.84 34.66
N PRO A 12 -7.03 -14.80 34.75
CA PRO A 12 -6.29 -13.55 34.84
C PRO A 12 -6.58 -12.65 33.63
N TYR A 13 -6.50 -11.32 33.84
CA TYR A 13 -6.84 -10.33 32.82
C TYR A 13 -6.14 -10.56 31.47
N LEU A 14 -4.84 -10.88 31.47
CA LEU A 14 -4.08 -11.12 30.23
C LEU A 14 -4.61 -12.34 29.44
N ALA A 15 -5.05 -13.40 30.13
CA ALA A 15 -5.62 -14.56 29.47
C ALA A 15 -7.03 -14.26 28.93
N ILE A 16 -7.82 -13.45 29.63
CA ILE A 16 -9.12 -12.98 29.12
C ILE A 16 -8.90 -12.11 27.88
N GLN A 17 -7.90 -11.22 27.89
CA GLN A 17 -7.58 -10.37 26.77
C GLN A 17 -7.24 -11.20 25.53
N GLU A 18 -6.37 -12.21 25.66
CA GLU A 18 -6.03 -13.12 24.55
C GLU A 18 -7.26 -13.82 23.96
N VAL A 19 -8.22 -14.22 24.80
CA VAL A 19 -9.49 -14.81 24.32
C VAL A 19 -10.30 -13.79 23.52
N PHE A 20 -10.42 -12.56 24.03
CA PHE A 20 -11.17 -11.49 23.35
C PHE A 20 -10.49 -11.05 22.05
N ASP A 21 -9.16 -11.14 21.96
CA ASP A 21 -8.41 -10.89 20.72
C ASP A 21 -8.84 -11.84 19.60
N HIS A 22 -9.26 -13.06 19.93
CA HIS A 22 -9.64 -14.10 18.98
C HIS A 22 -11.16 -14.33 18.86
N PHE A 23 -11.99 -13.55 19.54
CA PHE A 23 -13.46 -13.74 19.54
C PHE A 23 -14.16 -13.18 18.31
N GLY A 24 -13.56 -12.19 17.66
CA GLY A 24 -14.21 -11.40 16.62
C GLY A 24 -15.35 -10.52 17.14
N PRO A 25 -15.86 -9.61 16.29
CA PRO A 25 -16.94 -8.69 16.62
C PRO A 25 -18.24 -9.38 17.06
N GLN A 26 -18.68 -10.42 16.35
CA GLN A 26 -19.89 -11.16 16.70
C GLN A 26 -19.76 -11.86 18.06
N GLY A 27 -18.61 -12.47 18.34
CA GLY A 27 -18.33 -13.12 19.62
C GLY A 27 -18.40 -12.13 20.79
N ILE A 28 -17.85 -10.91 20.61
CA ILE A 28 -17.90 -9.84 21.60
C ILE A 28 -19.34 -9.40 21.89
N ILE A 29 -20.18 -9.20 20.87
CA ILE A 29 -21.60 -8.88 21.08
C ILE A 29 -22.29 -10.00 21.82
N ASN A 30 -22.16 -11.25 21.36
CA ASN A 30 -22.86 -12.39 21.93
C ASN A 30 -22.52 -12.58 23.42
N ILE A 31 -21.22 -12.53 23.77
CA ILE A 31 -20.82 -12.68 25.18
C ILE A 31 -21.28 -11.50 26.04
N SER A 32 -21.31 -10.29 25.49
CA SER A 32 -21.77 -9.10 26.22
C SER A 32 -23.23 -9.21 26.66
N LEU A 33 -24.06 -9.89 25.87
CA LEU A 33 -25.49 -10.10 26.15
C LEU A 33 -25.75 -11.16 27.24
N CYS A 34 -24.77 -12.00 27.57
CA CYS A 34 -24.94 -13.09 28.52
C CYS A 34 -25.02 -12.64 29.98
N SER A 35 -24.35 -11.54 30.38
CA SER A 35 -24.40 -11.02 31.75
C SER A 35 -23.86 -9.59 31.87
N GLN A 36 -24.22 -8.89 32.95
CA GLN A 36 -23.67 -7.56 33.24
C GLN A 36 -22.14 -7.57 33.45
N ARG A 37 -21.58 -8.66 34.00
CA ARG A 37 -20.13 -8.81 34.15
C ARG A 37 -19.44 -8.95 32.80
N ALA A 38 -20.01 -9.76 31.91
CA ALA A 38 -19.51 -9.96 30.55
C ALA A 38 -19.58 -8.66 29.74
N LYS A 39 -20.71 -7.93 29.83
CA LYS A 39 -20.87 -6.61 29.22
C LYS A 39 -19.77 -5.64 29.65
N LYS A 40 -19.50 -5.54 30.97
CA LYS A 40 -18.43 -4.66 31.49
C LYS A 40 -17.05 -5.04 30.96
N LEU A 41 -16.75 -6.33 30.87
CA LEU A 41 -15.49 -6.81 30.29
C LEU A 41 -15.39 -6.44 28.81
N ALA A 42 -16.44 -6.75 28.03
CA ALA A 42 -16.54 -6.37 26.63
C ALA A 42 -16.36 -4.86 26.44
N ILE A 43 -16.99 -4.00 27.25
CA ILE A 43 -16.80 -2.54 27.19
C ILE A 43 -15.35 -2.16 27.51
N SER A 44 -14.73 -2.72 28.54
CA SER A 44 -13.37 -2.36 28.98
C SER A 44 -12.26 -2.81 28.03
N TYR A 45 -12.48 -3.90 27.29
CA TYR A 45 -11.51 -4.46 26.35
C TYR A 45 -11.11 -3.46 25.24
N ARG A 46 -9.86 -3.52 24.75
CA ARG A 46 -9.27 -2.56 23.79
C ARG A 46 -8.36 -3.22 22.73
N GLY A 47 -8.58 -4.49 22.40
CA GLY A 47 -7.78 -5.20 21.39
C GLY A 47 -8.42 -5.24 19.99
N PRO A 48 -7.83 -6.02 19.06
CA PRO A 48 -8.14 -5.98 17.63
C PRO A 48 -9.59 -6.30 17.28
N SER A 49 -10.27 -7.17 18.04
CA SER A 49 -11.67 -7.52 17.79
C SER A 49 -12.66 -6.35 17.98
N LYS A 50 -12.18 -5.17 18.42
CA LYS A 50 -12.95 -3.92 18.46
C LYS A 50 -12.67 -2.94 17.32
N ASN A 51 -11.72 -3.25 16.44
CA ASN A 51 -11.43 -2.41 15.30
C ASN A 51 -12.48 -2.63 14.21
N VAL A 52 -13.67 -2.06 14.42
CA VAL A 52 -14.84 -2.28 13.56
C VAL A 52 -15.37 -0.98 12.99
N GLN A 53 -15.71 -0.99 11.71
CA GLN A 53 -16.62 -0.02 11.11
C GLN A 53 -18.05 -0.57 11.22
N LEU A 54 -18.90 0.16 11.94
CA LEU A 54 -20.28 -0.27 12.23
C LEU A 54 -21.24 0.29 11.18
N ASP A 55 -21.98 -0.59 10.53
CA ASP A 55 -22.99 -0.27 9.54
C ASP A 55 -24.37 -0.61 10.08
N LEU A 56 -25.31 0.33 9.99
CA LEU A 56 -26.68 0.14 10.47
C LEU A 56 -27.70 0.35 9.34
N GLY A 57 -28.47 -0.71 9.05
CA GLY A 57 -29.49 -0.71 8.00
C GLY A 57 -30.89 -0.53 8.57
N PHE A 58 -31.60 0.50 8.10
CA PHE A 58 -33.03 0.76 8.36
C PHE A 58 -33.83 0.46 7.10
N GLY A 59 -34.68 -0.57 7.11
CA GLY A 59 -35.38 -1.04 5.91
C GLY A 59 -34.49 -1.82 4.93
N ALA A 60 -33.18 -1.57 4.95
CA ALA A 60 -32.16 -2.38 4.28
C ALA A 60 -31.70 -3.52 5.21
N MET A 61 -32.28 -4.72 5.06
CA MET A 61 -32.05 -5.92 5.89
C MET A 61 -32.39 -5.81 7.39
N ASN A 62 -32.58 -4.60 7.93
CA ASN A 62 -32.81 -4.29 9.34
C ASN A 62 -31.73 -4.91 10.24
N CYS A 63 -30.48 -4.53 10.03
CA CYS A 63 -29.37 -5.16 10.72
C CYS A 63 -28.24 -4.20 11.10
N LEU A 64 -27.49 -4.61 12.13
CA LEU A 64 -26.15 -4.12 12.42
C LEU A 64 -25.14 -5.11 11.84
N LYS A 65 -24.21 -4.60 11.05
CA LYS A 65 -23.11 -5.37 10.49
C LYS A 65 -21.80 -4.62 10.65
N HIS A 66 -20.70 -5.35 10.51
CA HIS A 66 -19.37 -4.79 10.37
C HIS A 66 -18.87 -5.07 8.95
N SER A 67 -18.31 -4.04 8.32
CA SER A 67 -17.68 -4.14 7.00
C SER A 67 -16.18 -3.86 7.13
N ASP A 68 -15.36 -4.72 6.54
CA ASP A 68 -13.92 -4.51 6.26
C ASP A 68 -13.67 -4.75 4.75
N ASP A 69 -12.52 -4.36 4.22
CA ASP A 69 -12.19 -4.33 2.78
C ASP A 69 -12.46 -5.66 2.02
N MET A 70 -12.58 -6.78 2.74
CA MET A 70 -12.74 -8.13 2.17
C MET A 70 -13.96 -8.90 2.69
N THR A 71 -14.65 -8.43 3.73
CA THR A 71 -15.68 -9.23 4.43
C THR A 71 -16.81 -8.39 5.02
N ILE A 72 -18.04 -8.89 4.93
CA ILE A 72 -19.21 -8.33 5.61
C ILE A 72 -19.66 -9.33 6.68
N GLU A 73 -19.53 -8.96 7.95
CA GLU A 73 -19.96 -9.80 9.08
C GLU A 73 -21.27 -9.27 9.67
N LEU A 74 -22.32 -10.10 9.67
CA LEU A 74 -23.62 -9.74 10.20
C LEU A 74 -23.67 -9.97 11.73
N LEU A 75 -23.82 -8.89 12.50
CA LEU A 75 -23.74 -8.96 13.96
C LEU A 75 -25.12 -9.24 14.58
N LEU A 76 -26.07 -8.34 14.32
CA LEU A 76 -27.42 -8.39 14.87
C LEU A 76 -28.44 -8.13 13.77
N LYS A 77 -29.52 -8.90 13.75
CA LYS A 77 -30.69 -8.62 12.90
C LYS A 77 -31.91 -8.28 13.75
N VAL A 78 -32.69 -7.32 13.29
CA VAL A 78 -33.95 -6.89 13.90
C VAL A 78 -35.11 -7.44 13.06
N GLU A 79 -35.95 -8.25 13.70
CA GLU A 79 -37.18 -8.79 13.14
C GLU A 79 -38.37 -8.29 13.95
N GLN A 80 -39.55 -8.25 13.32
CA GLN A 80 -40.76 -7.90 14.04
C GLN A 80 -41.27 -9.11 14.82
N ILE A 81 -41.70 -8.92 16.07
CA ILE A 81 -42.18 -10.00 16.94
C ILE A 81 -43.40 -10.73 16.36
N SER A 82 -44.21 -10.05 15.54
CA SER A 82 -45.36 -10.63 14.82
C SER A 82 -44.97 -11.72 13.82
N THR A 83 -43.70 -11.78 13.40
CA THR A 83 -43.18 -12.83 12.50
C THR A 83 -42.97 -14.17 13.23
N LEU A 84 -42.96 -14.17 14.57
CA LEU A 84 -42.80 -15.38 15.36
C LEU A 84 -44.08 -16.23 15.34
N SER A 85 -43.92 -17.54 15.25
CA SER A 85 -45.02 -18.47 15.49
C SER A 85 -45.42 -18.45 16.97
N LYS A 86 -46.72 -18.44 17.25
CA LYS A 86 -47.30 -18.25 18.60
C LYS A 86 -46.85 -19.26 19.68
N ASN A 87 -46.19 -20.35 19.29
CA ASN A 87 -45.82 -21.47 20.17
C ASN A 87 -44.31 -21.63 20.38
N ARG A 88 -43.48 -20.65 19.99
CA ARG A 88 -42.02 -20.78 20.06
C ARG A 88 -41.47 -20.13 21.33
N ALA A 89 -40.97 -20.95 22.26
CA ALA A 89 -40.22 -20.46 23.42
C ALA A 89 -38.79 -20.11 22.98
N LEU A 90 -38.45 -18.82 22.98
CA LEU A 90 -37.12 -18.32 22.65
C LEU A 90 -36.38 -17.88 23.90
N SER A 91 -35.05 -18.00 23.86
CA SER A 91 -34.18 -17.37 24.86
C SER A 91 -34.34 -15.86 24.79
N THR A 92 -34.15 -15.18 25.92
CA THR A 92 -34.24 -13.73 25.98
C THR A 92 -32.98 -13.09 26.54
N VAL A 93 -32.71 -11.85 26.13
CA VAL A 93 -31.56 -11.06 26.58
C VAL A 93 -32.00 -9.66 27.00
N LYS A 94 -31.10 -8.93 27.68
CA LYS A 94 -31.25 -7.50 27.96
C LYS A 94 -30.40 -6.70 26.98
N ILE A 95 -31.02 -5.80 26.23
CA ILE A 95 -30.34 -4.87 25.30
C ILE A 95 -30.67 -3.46 25.74
N GLY A 96 -29.64 -2.76 26.22
CA GLY A 96 -29.74 -1.45 26.87
C GLY A 96 -30.81 -1.42 27.97
N GLU A 97 -31.86 -0.63 27.79
CA GLU A 97 -32.94 -0.51 28.80
C GLU A 97 -33.99 -1.63 28.71
N PHE A 98 -34.08 -2.31 27.56
CA PHE A 98 -35.10 -3.31 27.30
C PHE A 98 -34.69 -4.67 27.83
N SER A 99 -35.57 -5.29 28.62
CA SER A 99 -35.39 -6.63 29.18
C SER A 99 -36.33 -7.62 28.47
N ASN A 100 -35.96 -8.89 28.47
CA ASN A 100 -36.73 -9.99 27.87
C ASN A 100 -36.87 -9.90 26.33
N ILE A 101 -35.88 -9.36 25.62
CA ILE A 101 -35.87 -9.34 24.16
C ILE A 101 -35.65 -10.76 23.63
N PRO A 102 -36.59 -11.35 22.88
CA PRO A 102 -36.41 -12.70 22.33
C PRO A 102 -35.29 -12.72 21.30
N VAL A 103 -34.50 -13.78 21.32
CA VAL A 103 -33.38 -13.98 20.40
C VAL A 103 -33.26 -15.39 19.90
N GLU A 104 -32.75 -15.53 18.68
CA GLU A 104 -32.32 -16.81 18.12
C GLU A 104 -31.08 -16.63 17.25
N MET A 105 -30.21 -17.65 17.23
CA MET A 105 -29.19 -17.72 16.18
C MET A 105 -29.86 -18.10 14.88
N GLY A 106 -29.58 -17.35 13.82
CA GLY A 106 -30.04 -17.64 12.48
C GLY A 106 -28.96 -17.37 11.46
N VAL A 107 -29.28 -17.64 10.20
CA VAL A 107 -28.41 -17.37 9.05
C VAL A 107 -29.16 -16.44 8.11
N VAL A 108 -28.48 -15.42 7.60
CA VAL A 108 -29.01 -14.43 6.67
C VAL A 108 -27.92 -14.16 5.64
N CYS A 109 -28.25 -14.34 4.35
CA CYS A 109 -27.25 -14.24 3.28
C CYS A 109 -26.00 -15.10 3.54
N GLU A 110 -26.22 -16.35 3.99
CA GLU A 110 -25.17 -17.32 4.34
C GLU A 110 -24.30 -16.96 5.57
N GLU A 111 -24.52 -15.79 6.18
CA GLU A 111 -23.82 -15.34 7.38
C GLU A 111 -24.60 -15.63 8.66
N PRO A 112 -23.97 -16.24 9.69
CA PRO A 112 -24.61 -16.43 10.99
C PRO A 112 -24.81 -15.07 11.67
N CYS A 113 -25.97 -14.86 12.27
CA CYS A 113 -26.25 -13.67 13.07
C CYS A 113 -27.21 -13.97 14.23
N LEU A 114 -27.17 -13.13 15.26
CA LEU A 114 -28.17 -13.17 16.31
C LEU A 114 -29.37 -12.32 15.89
N LYS A 115 -30.51 -12.98 15.66
CA LYS A 115 -31.79 -12.32 15.41
C LYS A 115 -32.40 -11.87 16.73
N THR A 116 -32.91 -10.66 16.75
CA THR A 116 -33.57 -10.01 17.88
C THR A 116 -34.98 -9.62 17.44
N TYR A 117 -35.98 -9.88 18.29
CA TYR A 117 -37.39 -9.65 17.94
C TYR A 117 -37.96 -8.48 18.73
N TRP A 118 -38.58 -7.54 18.01
CA TRP A 118 -39.05 -6.28 18.58
C TRP A 118 -40.49 -5.99 18.15
N GLU A 119 -41.25 -5.29 18.99
CA GLU A 119 -42.59 -4.79 18.63
C GLU A 119 -42.48 -3.72 17.53
N ASP A 120 -41.61 -2.74 17.75
CA ASP A 120 -41.21 -1.71 16.78
C ASP A 120 -39.75 -1.95 16.35
N ARG A 121 -39.57 -2.23 15.06
CA ARG A 121 -38.24 -2.50 14.48
C ARG A 121 -37.32 -1.29 14.53
N ILE A 122 -37.83 -0.06 14.40
CA ILE A 122 -36.99 1.14 14.48
C ILE A 122 -36.47 1.33 15.90
N VAL A 123 -37.31 1.08 16.92
CA VAL A 123 -36.85 1.06 18.31
C VAL A 123 -35.74 0.03 18.48
N GLY A 124 -35.96 -1.20 17.98
CA GLY A 124 -34.95 -2.24 18.00
C GLY A 124 -33.64 -1.85 17.33
N LEU A 125 -33.70 -1.27 16.13
CA LEU A 125 -32.53 -0.81 15.37
C LEU A 125 -31.75 0.29 16.10
N THR A 126 -32.45 1.30 16.62
CA THR A 126 -31.80 2.37 17.38
C THR A 126 -31.15 1.85 18.66
N GLU A 127 -31.77 0.86 19.31
CA GLU A 127 -31.25 0.30 20.56
C GLU A 127 -30.05 -0.63 20.34
N ILE A 128 -30.08 -1.49 19.32
CA ILE A 128 -28.89 -2.27 18.97
C ILE A 128 -27.75 -1.35 18.49
N GLY A 129 -28.08 -0.23 17.83
CA GLY A 129 -27.11 0.80 17.46
C GLY A 129 -26.46 1.43 18.69
N ASN A 130 -27.24 1.87 19.68
CA ASN A 130 -26.74 2.38 20.95
C ASN A 130 -25.85 1.35 21.66
N TYR A 131 -26.33 0.11 21.72
CA TYR A 131 -25.63 -0.99 22.35
C TYR A 131 -24.28 -1.27 21.68
N ALA A 132 -24.24 -1.33 20.35
CA ALA A 132 -23.00 -1.56 19.60
C ALA A 132 -21.98 -0.43 19.81
N ARG A 133 -22.44 0.83 19.78
CA ARG A 133 -21.57 1.98 20.04
C ARG A 133 -20.94 1.91 21.43
N GLU A 134 -21.70 1.50 22.45
CA GLU A 134 -21.21 1.30 23.82
C GLU A 134 -20.19 0.16 23.90
N ILE A 135 -20.51 -1.00 23.30
CA ILE A 135 -19.64 -2.20 23.35
C ILE A 135 -18.32 -1.93 22.63
N PHE A 136 -18.36 -1.40 21.41
CA PHE A 136 -17.17 -1.20 20.60
C PHE A 136 -16.44 0.11 20.89
N ASN A 137 -17.08 1.08 21.56
CA ASN A 137 -16.58 2.46 21.71
C ASN A 137 -16.31 3.11 20.34
N GLN A 138 -17.19 2.86 19.38
CA GLN A 138 -17.13 3.37 18.01
C GLN A 138 -18.44 4.06 17.66
N ASN A 139 -18.40 5.03 16.75
CA ASN A 139 -19.60 5.61 16.16
C ASN A 139 -20.16 4.71 15.05
N ILE A 140 -21.39 4.98 14.61
CA ILE A 140 -21.91 4.34 13.40
C ILE A 140 -21.23 5.01 12.21
N TYR A 141 -20.53 4.18 11.44
CA TYR A 141 -19.75 4.59 10.28
C TYR A 141 -20.66 4.82 9.06
N LYS A 142 -21.53 3.84 8.79
CA LYS A 142 -22.45 3.87 7.64
C LYS A 142 -23.89 3.63 8.05
N VAL A 143 -24.80 4.39 7.44
CA VAL A 143 -26.25 4.17 7.56
C VAL A 143 -26.81 3.82 6.19
N LEU A 144 -27.60 2.75 6.13
CA LEU A 144 -28.32 2.34 4.93
C LEU A 144 -29.82 2.52 5.13
N LEU A 145 -30.46 3.34 4.31
CA LEU A 145 -31.90 3.55 4.28
C LEU A 145 -32.50 2.77 3.10
N GLY A 146 -33.25 1.72 3.41
CA GLY A 146 -34.05 0.93 2.47
C GLY A 146 -35.54 1.28 2.54
N ASN A 147 -36.40 0.51 1.91
CA ASN A 147 -37.85 0.78 1.89
C ASN A 147 -38.45 0.92 3.31
N GLN A 148 -39.27 1.97 3.51
CA GLN A 148 -40.05 2.16 4.74
C GLN A 148 -41.24 1.20 4.78
N PHE A 149 -41.53 0.64 5.95
CA PHE A 149 -42.71 -0.19 6.17
C PHE A 149 -43.82 0.57 6.91
N ALA A 150 -43.45 1.61 7.66
CA ALA A 150 -44.34 2.56 8.33
C ALA A 150 -43.92 4.00 8.01
N GLU A 151 -44.80 4.98 8.21
CA GLU A 151 -44.46 6.38 7.97
C GLU A 151 -43.37 6.89 8.91
N ASN A 152 -42.51 7.78 8.40
CA ASN A 152 -41.46 8.48 9.15
C ASN A 152 -40.32 7.58 9.68
N GLU A 153 -40.16 6.35 9.18
CA GLU A 153 -39.07 5.46 9.62
C GLU A 153 -37.69 6.08 9.32
N HIS A 154 -37.49 6.67 8.12
CA HIS A 154 -36.23 7.35 7.78
C HIS A 154 -35.97 8.58 8.65
N ARG A 155 -37.01 9.38 8.91
CA ARG A 155 -36.92 10.54 9.79
C ARG A 155 -36.47 10.16 11.20
N ARG A 156 -37.03 9.07 11.74
CA ARG A 156 -36.66 8.55 13.07
C ARG A 156 -35.21 8.07 13.07
N ALA A 157 -34.78 7.37 12.01
CA ALA A 157 -33.40 6.91 11.86
C ALA A 157 -32.41 8.08 11.81
N LEU A 158 -32.61 9.04 10.91
CA LEU A 158 -31.74 10.22 10.76
C LEU A 158 -31.71 11.06 12.04
N ASN A 159 -32.86 11.31 12.68
CA ASN A 159 -32.91 12.04 13.96
C ASN A 159 -32.14 11.31 15.07
N TRP A 160 -32.19 9.98 15.12
CA TRP A 160 -31.41 9.20 16.08
C TRP A 160 -29.91 9.34 15.81
N VAL A 161 -29.46 9.24 14.55
CA VAL A 161 -28.04 9.45 14.19
C VAL A 161 -27.58 10.84 14.64
N MET A 162 -28.34 11.89 14.31
CA MET A 162 -27.98 13.27 14.65
C MET A 162 -27.94 13.55 16.16
N ARG A 163 -28.72 12.82 16.95
CA ARG A 163 -28.70 12.90 18.43
C ARG A 163 -27.56 12.13 19.05
N THR A 164 -27.14 11.04 18.42
CA THR A 164 -26.20 10.09 19.00
C THR A 164 -24.75 10.37 18.64
N GLN A 165 -24.47 10.96 17.48
CA GLN A 165 -23.12 11.27 17.02
C GLN A 165 -23.01 12.65 16.37
N GLN A 166 -21.78 13.21 16.35
CA GLN A 166 -21.50 14.53 15.81
C GLN A 166 -21.52 14.55 14.28
N SER A 167 -21.04 13.50 13.63
CA SER A 167 -21.03 13.36 12.18
C SER A 167 -21.37 11.93 11.77
N LEU A 168 -21.83 11.79 10.53
CA LEU A 168 -21.97 10.51 9.85
C LEU A 168 -21.00 10.51 8.67
N GLU A 169 -20.29 9.42 8.46
CA GLU A 169 -19.35 9.34 7.34
C GLU A 169 -20.04 8.93 6.04
N PHE A 170 -20.88 7.88 6.09
CA PHE A 170 -21.53 7.33 4.90
C PHE A 170 -23.05 7.24 5.07
N LEU A 171 -23.79 7.77 4.10
CA LEU A 171 -25.23 7.61 3.99
C LEU A 171 -25.59 7.02 2.63
N HIS A 172 -26.18 5.82 2.63
CA HIS A 172 -26.70 5.15 1.44
C HIS A 172 -28.22 5.10 1.49
N CYS A 173 -28.88 5.67 0.51
CA CYS A 173 -30.33 5.69 0.40
C CYS A 173 -30.75 4.93 -0.85
N GLU A 174 -31.52 3.87 -0.69
CA GLU A 174 -32.04 3.06 -1.80
C GLU A 174 -33.45 2.59 -1.48
N PHE A 175 -34.43 3.37 -1.89
CA PHE A 175 -35.84 3.10 -1.59
C PHE A 175 -36.77 3.79 -2.57
N THR A 176 -37.99 3.25 -2.65
CA THR A 176 -39.09 3.90 -3.35
C THR A 176 -39.72 4.94 -2.43
N SER A 177 -39.54 6.22 -2.76
CA SER A 177 -40.16 7.30 -2.00
C SER A 177 -41.68 7.31 -2.18
N LYS A 178 -42.43 7.49 -1.09
CA LYS A 178 -43.88 7.74 -1.12
C LYS A 178 -44.20 9.22 -1.23
N THR A 179 -43.32 10.08 -0.69
CA THR A 179 -43.47 11.53 -0.61
C THR A 179 -42.12 12.20 -0.75
N ASP A 180 -42.06 13.32 -1.46
CA ASP A 180 -40.83 14.08 -1.66
C ASP A 180 -40.17 14.57 -0.36
N GLN A 181 -40.94 14.70 0.72
CA GLN A 181 -40.45 15.09 2.05
C GLN A 181 -39.38 14.14 2.62
N ASP A 182 -39.36 12.86 2.21
CA ASP A 182 -38.33 11.92 2.64
C ASP A 182 -36.96 12.29 2.03
N LEU A 183 -36.95 12.82 0.80
CA LEU A 183 -35.72 13.22 0.11
C LEU A 183 -35.20 14.57 0.64
N ASP A 184 -36.08 15.53 0.91
CA ASP A 184 -35.69 16.80 1.55
C ASP A 184 -34.94 16.55 2.87
N GLN A 185 -35.41 15.60 3.69
CA GLN A 185 -34.76 15.25 4.96
C GLN A 185 -33.37 14.63 4.78
N VAL A 186 -33.17 13.84 3.72
CA VAL A 186 -31.87 13.26 3.39
C VAL A 186 -30.91 14.35 2.95
N ILE A 187 -31.37 15.28 2.10
CA ILE A 187 -30.56 16.38 1.57
C ILE A 187 -30.22 17.40 2.67
N GLU A 188 -31.15 17.68 3.57
CA GLU A 188 -30.95 18.57 4.73
C GLU A 188 -30.04 17.98 5.82
N SER A 189 -29.53 16.75 5.65
CA SER A 189 -28.68 16.08 6.63
C SER A 189 -27.26 16.69 6.71
N TYR A 190 -27.17 17.88 7.30
CA TYR A 190 -26.00 18.77 7.30
C TYR A 190 -24.74 18.28 8.06
N ARG A 191 -24.71 17.04 8.57
CA ARG A 191 -23.57 16.49 9.33
C ARG A 191 -22.90 15.29 8.66
N LEU A 192 -23.14 15.11 7.37
CA LEU A 192 -22.46 14.10 6.56
C LEU A 192 -21.07 14.60 6.18
N THR A 193 -20.05 13.76 6.31
CA THR A 193 -18.66 14.20 6.12
C THR A 193 -17.90 13.54 4.97
N LYS A 194 -18.33 12.37 4.48
CA LYS A 194 -17.62 11.68 3.40
C LYS A 194 -18.49 11.41 2.18
N ASN A 195 -19.40 10.43 2.24
CA ASN A 195 -20.10 9.96 1.03
C ASN A 195 -21.62 9.95 1.17
N LEU A 196 -22.30 10.45 0.14
CA LEU A 196 -23.75 10.41 -0.03
C LEU A 196 -24.12 9.62 -1.28
N THR A 197 -24.91 8.57 -1.12
CA THR A 197 -25.51 7.83 -2.23
C THR A 197 -27.03 7.92 -2.16
N VAL A 198 -27.67 8.42 -3.22
CA VAL A 198 -29.12 8.61 -3.30
C VAL A 198 -29.65 7.89 -4.53
N PHE A 199 -30.16 6.68 -4.32
CA PHE A 199 -30.89 5.85 -5.27
C PHE A 199 -32.39 5.90 -4.98
N VAL A 200 -32.94 7.10 -5.03
CA VAL A 200 -34.33 7.41 -4.66
C VAL A 200 -34.94 8.24 -5.77
N LYS A 201 -36.01 7.73 -6.39
CA LYS A 201 -36.75 8.46 -7.42
C LYS A 201 -37.83 9.33 -6.78
N PRO A 202 -37.71 10.68 -6.82
CA PRO A 202 -38.75 11.56 -6.31
C PRO A 202 -39.87 11.76 -7.36
N SER A 203 -40.88 12.56 -7.00
CA SER A 203 -41.89 13.00 -7.96
C SER A 203 -41.25 13.79 -9.11
N ARG A 204 -41.90 13.81 -10.28
CA ARG A 204 -41.33 14.45 -11.49
C ARG A 204 -41.06 15.95 -11.31
N ASP A 205 -41.91 16.61 -10.53
CA ASP A 205 -41.84 18.05 -10.29
C ASP A 205 -41.04 18.39 -9.04
N TYR A 206 -40.39 17.39 -8.42
CA TYR A 206 -39.62 17.58 -7.19
C TYR A 206 -38.51 18.60 -7.38
N ARG A 207 -38.43 19.56 -6.45
CA ARG A 207 -37.32 20.49 -6.30
C ARG A 207 -36.98 20.58 -4.81
N PRO A 208 -35.70 20.52 -4.43
CA PRO A 208 -35.30 20.66 -3.04
C PRO A 208 -35.82 21.97 -2.44
N ALA A 209 -36.41 21.90 -1.23
CA ALA A 209 -36.94 23.08 -0.55
C ALA A 209 -35.85 24.08 -0.11
N ALA A 210 -34.63 23.58 0.12
CA ALA A 210 -33.45 24.35 0.45
C ALA A 210 -32.28 23.93 -0.44
N MET A 211 -31.34 24.86 -0.66
CA MET A 211 -30.11 24.56 -1.39
C MET A 211 -29.30 23.51 -0.62
N PRO A 212 -28.89 22.41 -1.26
CA PRO A 212 -28.05 21.42 -0.61
C PRO A 212 -26.69 22.04 -0.25
N HIS A 213 -26.35 22.15 1.03
CA HIS A 213 -24.98 22.43 1.44
C HIS A 213 -24.15 21.14 1.41
N ILE A 214 -23.74 20.74 0.20
CA ILE A 214 -22.99 19.50 -0.03
C ILE A 214 -21.51 19.85 -0.10
N ASN A 215 -20.83 19.73 1.03
CA ASN A 215 -19.37 19.78 1.13
C ASN A 215 -18.89 18.45 1.72
N ILE A 216 -18.93 17.41 0.90
CA ILE A 216 -18.57 16.03 1.25
C ILE A 216 -17.54 15.53 0.23
N ASP A 217 -16.83 14.46 0.54
CA ASP A 217 -15.82 13.90 -0.37
C ASP A 217 -16.48 13.41 -1.67
N SER A 218 -17.59 12.67 -1.59
CA SER A 218 -18.17 12.00 -2.75
C SER A 218 -19.69 11.99 -2.75
N ILE A 219 -20.28 12.19 -3.93
CA ILE A 219 -21.72 12.14 -4.13
C ILE A 219 -22.09 11.29 -5.33
N TYR A 220 -23.10 10.43 -5.15
CA TYR A 220 -23.72 9.67 -6.23
C TYR A 220 -25.25 9.79 -6.15
N ILE A 221 -25.87 10.36 -7.17
CA ILE A 221 -27.33 10.50 -7.28
C ILE A 221 -27.85 9.78 -8.53
N PHE A 222 -28.87 8.93 -8.33
CA PHE A 222 -29.66 8.34 -9.39
C PHE A 222 -31.13 8.18 -8.96
N PRO A 223 -32.12 8.73 -9.68
CA PRO A 223 -31.98 9.66 -10.79
C PRO A 223 -31.69 11.10 -10.32
N SER A 224 -30.96 11.86 -11.13
CA SER A 224 -30.44 13.20 -10.81
C SER A 224 -31.14 14.35 -11.54
N PHE A 225 -32.29 14.09 -12.20
CA PHE A 225 -33.07 15.09 -12.97
C PHE A 225 -33.49 16.35 -12.19
N TRP A 226 -33.42 16.34 -10.86
CA TRP A 226 -33.77 17.47 -9.99
C TRP A 226 -32.54 18.31 -9.60
N ILE A 227 -31.33 17.91 -10.03
CA ILE A 227 -30.12 18.72 -9.93
C ILE A 227 -30.09 19.71 -11.10
N ASN A 228 -29.91 21.00 -10.78
CA ASN A 228 -29.79 22.08 -11.76
C ASN A 228 -28.35 22.63 -11.77
N GLN A 229 -28.10 23.59 -12.66
CA GLN A 229 -26.78 24.22 -12.81
C GLN A 229 -26.28 24.82 -11.49
N ASP A 230 -27.10 25.59 -10.77
CA ASP A 230 -26.70 26.25 -9.52
C ASP A 230 -26.30 25.23 -8.44
N HIS A 231 -27.03 24.12 -8.34
CA HIS A 231 -26.67 23.01 -7.44
C HIS A 231 -25.28 22.49 -7.78
N LEU A 232 -25.01 22.23 -9.07
CA LEU A 232 -23.73 21.68 -9.52
C LEU A 232 -22.55 22.63 -9.23
N LEU A 233 -22.72 23.93 -9.47
CA LEU A 233 -21.68 24.93 -9.23
C LEU A 233 -21.34 25.11 -7.73
N MET A 234 -22.25 24.73 -6.84
CA MET A 234 -22.03 24.80 -5.38
C MET A 234 -21.48 23.50 -4.77
N MET A 235 -21.42 22.39 -5.52
CA MET A 235 -20.87 21.12 -5.04
C MET A 235 -19.33 21.15 -5.05
N ASN A 236 -18.73 21.49 -3.92
CA ASN A 236 -17.29 21.40 -3.74
C ASN A 236 -16.87 20.00 -3.23
N CYS A 237 -17.20 18.97 -4.02
CA CYS A 237 -16.86 17.57 -3.72
C CYS A 237 -15.62 17.12 -4.52
N LYS A 238 -14.99 16.02 -4.10
CA LYS A 238 -13.92 15.37 -4.87
C LYS A 238 -14.50 14.52 -6.00
N TYR A 239 -15.54 13.74 -5.72
CA TYR A 239 -16.15 12.83 -6.69
C TYR A 239 -17.64 13.15 -6.84
N VAL A 240 -18.09 13.35 -8.07
CA VAL A 240 -19.49 13.69 -8.39
C VAL A 240 -20.01 12.75 -9.47
N ILE A 241 -21.00 11.92 -9.15
CA ILE A 241 -21.65 11.02 -10.11
C ILE A 241 -23.15 11.33 -10.16
N LEU A 242 -23.61 11.81 -11.32
CA LEU A 242 -25.01 12.17 -11.57
C LEU A 242 -25.54 11.36 -12.76
N GLN A 243 -26.54 10.51 -12.53
CA GLN A 243 -27.15 9.72 -13.59
C GLN A 243 -28.61 10.11 -13.81
N ASP A 244 -29.11 9.98 -15.04
CA ASP A 244 -30.47 10.40 -15.43
C ASP A 244 -30.71 11.89 -15.11
N SER A 245 -29.83 12.75 -15.63
CA SER A 245 -29.82 14.19 -15.40
C SER A 245 -30.45 14.98 -16.54
N VAL A 246 -31.10 16.10 -16.21
CA VAL A 246 -31.62 17.10 -17.17
C VAL A 246 -30.61 18.20 -17.49
N LEU A 247 -29.41 18.12 -16.91
CA LEU A 247 -28.34 19.07 -17.18
C LEU A 247 -27.99 19.04 -18.67
N THR A 248 -27.94 20.21 -19.26
CA THR A 248 -27.68 20.42 -20.68
C THR A 248 -26.19 20.56 -20.96
N ARG A 249 -25.82 20.53 -22.24
CA ARG A 249 -24.47 20.89 -22.68
C ARG A 249 -24.06 22.29 -22.23
N GLN A 250 -24.99 23.24 -22.26
CA GLN A 250 -24.75 24.62 -21.81
C GLN A 250 -24.43 24.67 -20.31
N ASP A 251 -25.11 23.86 -19.50
CA ASP A 251 -24.82 23.77 -18.06
C ASP A 251 -23.42 23.20 -17.80
N MET A 252 -23.00 22.19 -18.57
CA MET A 252 -21.64 21.65 -18.49
C MET A 252 -20.60 22.69 -18.93
N ASN A 253 -20.85 23.46 -20.00
CA ASN A 253 -19.95 24.54 -20.42
C ASN A 253 -19.78 25.60 -19.30
N VAL A 254 -20.87 26.00 -18.64
CA VAL A 254 -20.81 26.92 -17.49
C VAL A 254 -20.01 26.32 -16.34
N PHE A 255 -20.20 25.03 -16.05
CA PHE A 255 -19.42 24.31 -15.04
C PHE A 255 -17.92 24.29 -15.37
N LEU A 256 -17.54 23.99 -16.62
CA LEU A 256 -16.14 24.00 -17.06
C LEU A 256 -15.50 25.38 -16.87
N LYS A 257 -16.21 26.46 -17.23
CA LYS A 257 -15.78 27.85 -17.01
C LYS A 257 -15.63 28.16 -15.52
N HIS A 258 -16.58 27.71 -14.69
CA HIS A 258 -16.51 27.87 -13.24
C HIS A 258 -15.29 27.17 -12.63
N TRP A 259 -15.07 25.89 -12.95
CA TRP A 259 -13.90 25.15 -12.48
C TRP A 259 -12.59 25.77 -12.95
N LYS A 260 -12.51 26.18 -14.23
CA LYS A 260 -11.34 26.86 -14.81
C LYS A 260 -11.00 28.17 -14.08
N SER A 261 -12.00 28.86 -13.52
CA SER A 261 -11.84 30.08 -12.74
C SER A 261 -11.47 29.87 -11.26
N GLY A 262 -11.36 28.61 -10.79
CA GLY A 262 -11.04 28.27 -9.40
C GLY A 262 -12.21 27.75 -8.57
N GLY A 263 -13.39 27.60 -9.16
CA GLY A 263 -14.54 26.94 -8.54
C GLY A 263 -14.35 25.43 -8.37
N CYS A 264 -15.13 24.80 -7.48
CA CYS A 264 -15.06 23.36 -7.19
C CYS A 264 -13.60 22.86 -7.03
N PHE A 265 -12.82 23.56 -6.20
CA PHE A 265 -11.36 23.42 -6.14
C PHE A 265 -10.89 21.99 -5.81
N GLU A 266 -11.65 21.29 -4.98
CA GLU A 266 -11.36 19.93 -4.50
C GLU A 266 -11.69 18.82 -5.52
N LEU A 267 -12.32 19.16 -6.66
CA LEU A 267 -12.79 18.18 -7.64
C LEU A 267 -11.65 17.33 -8.20
N LYS A 268 -11.88 16.02 -8.20
CA LYS A 268 -11.05 14.97 -8.81
C LYS A 268 -11.74 14.32 -10.00
N GLU A 269 -13.04 14.08 -9.88
CA GLU A 269 -13.83 13.43 -10.93
C GLU A 269 -15.27 13.93 -10.91
N ILE A 270 -15.79 14.19 -12.10
CA ILE A 270 -17.21 14.38 -12.32
C ILE A 270 -17.69 13.55 -13.51
N TYR A 271 -18.74 12.76 -13.29
CA TYR A 271 -19.41 11.96 -14.30
C TYR A 271 -20.90 12.29 -14.31
N VAL A 272 -21.42 12.71 -15.46
CA VAL A 272 -22.83 13.06 -15.66
C VAL A 272 -23.39 12.33 -16.86
N THR A 273 -24.52 11.64 -16.70
CA THR A 273 -25.34 11.14 -17.81
C THR A 273 -26.52 12.08 -18.05
N CYS A 274 -26.52 12.72 -19.22
CA CYS A 274 -27.52 13.70 -19.62
C CYS A 274 -28.65 13.09 -20.48
N GLU A 275 -29.77 13.79 -20.63
CA GLU A 275 -30.82 13.42 -21.60
C GLU A 275 -30.42 13.74 -23.05
N GLU A 276 -29.72 14.87 -23.25
CA GLU A 276 -29.28 15.37 -24.55
C GLU A 276 -27.90 14.82 -24.95
N LEU A 277 -27.63 14.81 -26.25
CA LEU A 277 -26.30 14.46 -26.79
C LEU A 277 -25.29 15.55 -26.42
N ILE A 278 -24.08 15.13 -26.07
CA ILE A 278 -22.95 15.98 -25.73
C ILE A 278 -21.96 15.95 -26.88
N ASP A 279 -21.91 17.07 -27.59
CA ASP A 279 -20.93 17.32 -28.65
C ASP A 279 -19.79 18.15 -28.07
N LEU A 280 -18.56 17.72 -28.33
CA LEU A 280 -17.37 18.26 -27.68
C LEU A 280 -17.06 19.69 -28.16
N ASP A 281 -17.28 19.97 -29.44
CA ASP A 281 -17.02 21.29 -30.04
C ASP A 281 -17.89 22.36 -29.38
N SER A 282 -19.19 22.09 -29.25
CA SER A 282 -20.13 23.01 -28.57
C SER A 282 -19.94 23.05 -27.05
N LEU A 283 -19.52 21.96 -26.41
CA LEU A 283 -19.23 21.90 -24.98
C LEU A 283 -18.06 22.82 -24.59
N LEU A 284 -17.08 22.96 -25.48
CA LEU A 284 -15.84 23.72 -25.24
C LEU A 284 -15.88 25.15 -25.76
N ASP A 285 -17.07 25.66 -26.12
CA ASP A 285 -17.22 27.03 -26.62
C ASP A 285 -16.73 28.06 -25.59
N ASP A 286 -15.83 28.95 -26.03
CA ASP A 286 -15.04 29.87 -25.20
C ASP A 286 -14.24 29.21 -24.05
N VAL A 287 -13.73 27.98 -24.24
CA VAL A 287 -12.85 27.29 -23.28
C VAL A 287 -11.54 26.90 -23.96
N ASP A 288 -10.40 27.45 -23.53
CA ASP A 288 -9.10 27.02 -24.07
C ASP A 288 -8.80 25.56 -23.70
N PHE A 289 -8.50 24.74 -24.70
CA PHE A 289 -8.18 23.31 -24.56
C PHE A 289 -6.97 22.88 -25.42
N ILE A 290 -6.43 21.70 -25.12
CA ILE A 290 -5.36 21.03 -25.85
C ILE A 290 -5.84 19.61 -26.19
N GLU A 291 -5.86 19.24 -27.47
CA GLU A 291 -6.25 17.89 -27.88
C GLU A 291 -5.25 16.83 -27.40
N MET A 292 -5.77 15.68 -26.95
CA MET A 292 -4.93 14.52 -26.71
C MET A 292 -4.49 13.92 -28.06
N GLY A 293 -3.19 13.80 -28.30
CA GLY A 293 -2.66 13.10 -29.46
C GLY A 293 -3.14 11.64 -29.55
N ASN A 294 -3.47 11.19 -30.77
CA ASN A 294 -4.14 9.92 -31.07
C ASN A 294 -3.46 8.65 -30.51
N ASP A 295 -2.17 8.71 -30.18
CA ASP A 295 -1.41 7.57 -29.61
C ASP A 295 -1.31 7.61 -28.07
N MET A 296 -1.80 8.67 -27.41
CA MET A 296 -1.73 8.80 -25.95
C MET A 296 -2.85 8.01 -25.26
N LYS A 297 -2.45 7.07 -24.40
CA LYS A 297 -3.35 6.38 -23.46
C LYS A 297 -3.02 6.80 -22.04
N ARG A 298 -4.03 7.18 -21.26
CA ARG A 298 -3.89 7.47 -19.82
C ARG A 298 -4.68 6.46 -19.02
N SER A 299 -4.07 5.94 -17.97
CA SER A 299 -4.78 5.11 -16.98
C SER A 299 -5.30 6.01 -15.87
N TYR A 300 -6.56 5.82 -15.49
CA TYR A 300 -7.20 6.48 -14.37
C TYR A 300 -7.83 5.42 -13.47
N VAL A 301 -7.76 5.63 -12.16
CA VAL A 301 -8.43 4.78 -11.17
C VAL A 301 -9.43 5.65 -10.45
N ASN A 302 -10.71 5.29 -10.55
CA ASN A 302 -11.76 6.04 -9.88
C ASN A 302 -11.81 5.73 -8.37
N GLU A 303 -12.70 6.41 -7.65
CA GLU A 303 -12.89 6.19 -6.20
C GLU A 303 -13.16 4.72 -5.83
N GLU A 304 -13.80 3.96 -6.71
CA GLU A 304 -14.16 2.56 -6.52
C GLU A 304 -13.00 1.58 -6.84
N ASN A 305 -11.78 2.09 -7.08
CA ASN A 305 -10.63 1.32 -7.55
C ASN A 305 -10.83 0.61 -8.90
N ILE A 306 -11.71 1.13 -9.76
CA ILE A 306 -11.92 0.63 -11.12
C ILE A 306 -10.95 1.32 -12.06
N HIS A 307 -10.19 0.52 -12.81
CA HIS A 307 -9.26 1.02 -13.82
C HIS A 307 -9.98 1.40 -15.10
N HIS A 308 -9.72 2.62 -15.56
CA HIS A 308 -10.20 3.17 -16.81
C HIS A 308 -9.01 3.51 -17.71
N THR A 309 -9.14 3.21 -19.00
CA THR A 309 -8.16 3.61 -20.01
C THR A 309 -8.76 4.72 -20.86
N ILE A 310 -8.25 5.93 -20.71
CA ILE A 310 -8.64 7.11 -21.49
C ILE A 310 -7.82 7.09 -22.77
N THR A 311 -8.50 6.97 -23.91
CA THR A 311 -7.89 6.90 -25.24
C THR A 311 -8.15 8.13 -26.10
N ALA A 312 -9.13 8.97 -25.73
CA ALA A 312 -9.52 10.16 -26.46
C ALA A 312 -10.08 11.21 -25.49
N GLY A 313 -9.88 12.49 -25.80
CA GLY A 313 -10.34 13.60 -24.98
C GLY A 313 -9.54 14.88 -25.20
N VAL A 314 -9.91 15.92 -24.44
CA VAL A 314 -9.22 17.21 -24.44
C VAL A 314 -8.72 17.56 -23.04
N ASP A 315 -7.56 18.21 -22.98
CA ASP A 315 -7.01 18.75 -21.74
C ASP A 315 -7.39 20.23 -21.58
N ILE A 316 -7.93 20.58 -20.43
CA ILE A 316 -8.10 21.97 -19.99
C ILE A 316 -7.21 22.25 -18.78
N LYS A 317 -6.91 23.54 -18.55
CA LYS A 317 -6.08 24.00 -17.43
C LYS A 317 -6.83 25.04 -16.60
N ARG A 318 -6.79 24.85 -15.28
CA ARG A 318 -7.32 25.80 -14.30
C ARG A 318 -6.39 26.99 -14.16
N THR A 319 -6.96 28.19 -14.22
CA THR A 319 -6.20 29.45 -14.32
C THR A 319 -5.48 29.84 -13.04
N THR A 320 -5.96 29.36 -11.89
CA THR A 320 -5.42 29.73 -10.57
C THR A 320 -4.12 29.00 -10.21
N ASP A 321 -3.92 27.77 -10.68
CA ASP A 321 -2.84 26.88 -10.24
C ASP A 321 -2.25 25.97 -11.34
N ASP A 322 -2.68 26.14 -12.60
CA ASP A 322 -2.26 25.33 -13.76
C ASP A 322 -2.59 23.82 -13.62
N VAL A 323 -3.51 23.46 -12.73
CA VAL A 323 -4.02 22.09 -12.59
C VAL A 323 -4.72 21.68 -13.88
N LYS A 324 -4.37 20.48 -14.37
CA LYS A 324 -4.88 19.92 -15.62
C LYS A 324 -6.12 19.08 -15.36
N ALA A 325 -7.13 19.18 -16.20
CA ALA A 325 -8.20 18.19 -16.28
C ALA A 325 -8.35 17.66 -17.70
N THR A 326 -8.78 16.41 -17.83
CA THR A 326 -9.13 15.79 -19.11
C THR A 326 -10.63 15.59 -19.17
N ILE A 327 -11.25 16.08 -20.25
CA ILE A 327 -12.64 15.77 -20.61
C ILE A 327 -12.57 14.61 -21.60
N VAL A 328 -13.18 13.48 -21.24
CA VAL A 328 -13.13 12.26 -22.03
C VAL A 328 -14.10 12.36 -23.20
N ASP A 329 -13.59 12.06 -24.39
CA ASP A 329 -14.40 12.01 -25.61
C ASP A 329 -14.95 10.59 -25.82
N PHE A 330 -16.28 10.48 -25.83
CA PHE A 330 -17.01 9.25 -26.08
C PHE A 330 -17.59 9.17 -27.50
N GLY A 331 -17.33 10.17 -28.33
CA GLY A 331 -17.87 10.31 -29.68
C GLY A 331 -19.16 11.15 -29.76
N PRO A 332 -19.60 11.50 -30.98
CA PRO A 332 -20.64 12.51 -31.23
C PRO A 332 -22.06 12.10 -30.78
N ASP A 333 -22.30 10.81 -30.57
CA ASP A 333 -23.59 10.25 -30.15
C ASP A 333 -23.64 9.96 -28.64
N SER A 334 -22.67 10.46 -27.86
CA SER A 334 -22.63 10.24 -26.42
C SER A 334 -23.55 11.18 -25.65
N LYS A 335 -24.13 10.67 -24.57
CA LYS A 335 -24.87 11.45 -23.56
C LYS A 335 -24.08 11.60 -22.25
N GLN A 336 -22.79 11.28 -22.28
CA GLN A 336 -21.95 11.19 -21.11
C GLN A 336 -20.97 12.35 -21.09
N PHE A 337 -20.96 13.09 -19.97
CA PHE A 337 -19.92 14.05 -19.65
C PHE A 337 -19.04 13.44 -18.57
N TRP A 338 -17.74 13.34 -18.84
CA TRP A 338 -16.78 12.84 -17.87
C TRP A 338 -15.53 13.70 -17.88
N MET A 339 -15.22 14.27 -16.73
CA MET A 339 -14.04 15.11 -16.52
C MET A 339 -13.25 14.59 -15.32
N ILE A 340 -11.94 14.44 -15.53
CA ILE A 340 -10.98 13.90 -14.57
C ILE A 340 -9.90 14.94 -14.34
N VAL A 341 -9.61 15.26 -13.08
CA VAL A 341 -8.63 16.27 -12.67
C VAL A 341 -7.33 15.59 -12.24
N TRP A 342 -6.22 16.03 -12.83
CA TRP A 342 -4.86 15.55 -12.54
C TRP A 342 -4.20 16.47 -11.52
N PRO A 343 -3.42 15.97 -10.54
CA PRO A 343 -2.58 14.78 -10.65
C PRO A 343 -3.08 13.62 -9.79
N ASP A 344 -4.13 12.94 -10.22
CA ASP A 344 -4.40 11.58 -9.74
C ASP A 344 -3.46 10.57 -10.44
N PHE A 345 -2.16 10.85 -10.41
CA PHE A 345 -1.24 9.76 -10.16
C PHE A 345 -1.54 9.29 -8.74
N VAL A 346 -2.51 8.41 -8.63
CA VAL A 346 -2.31 7.22 -7.81
C VAL A 346 -1.11 6.51 -8.45
N ALA A 347 0.10 7.02 -8.18
CA ALA A 347 1.09 6.09 -7.71
C ALA A 347 0.38 5.43 -6.53
N LEU A 348 -0.11 4.21 -6.75
CA LEU A 348 -0.57 3.25 -5.75
C LEU A 348 0.07 3.66 -4.42
N PRO A 349 -0.70 3.90 -3.34
CA PRO A 349 -0.21 4.54 -2.13
C PRO A 349 1.21 4.11 -1.96
N ASN A 350 2.15 5.06 -2.09
CA ASN A 350 3.50 4.85 -1.60
C ASN A 350 3.23 4.29 -0.21
N MET A 351 3.32 2.96 -0.03
CA MET A 351 2.79 2.28 1.17
C MET A 351 3.43 2.90 2.42
N LEU A 352 4.52 3.62 2.19
CA LEU A 352 5.22 4.48 3.08
C LEU A 352 5.42 5.82 2.38
N SER A 353 4.99 6.95 2.98
CA SER A 353 5.32 8.30 2.49
C SER A 353 6.82 8.43 2.13
N ALA A 354 7.22 9.34 1.24
CA ALA A 354 8.64 9.49 0.87
C ALA A 354 9.55 9.63 2.11
N TRP A 355 9.03 10.31 3.14
CA TRP A 355 9.66 10.40 4.45
C TRP A 355 9.75 9.06 5.19
N LEU A 356 8.66 8.30 5.26
CA LEU A 356 8.64 7.00 5.94
C LEU A 356 9.53 5.97 5.22
N THR A 357 9.53 5.99 3.89
CA THR A 357 10.43 5.24 3.02
C THR A 357 11.90 5.61 3.33
N PHE A 358 12.20 6.91 3.46
CA PHE A 358 13.52 7.39 3.88
C PHE A 358 13.89 6.94 5.30
N CYS A 359 12.98 6.96 6.26
CA CYS A 359 13.21 6.45 7.62
C CYS A 359 13.56 4.96 7.63
N ILE A 360 12.87 4.14 6.82
CA ILE A 360 13.22 2.72 6.66
C ILE A 360 14.65 2.58 6.13
N TYR A 361 15.03 3.37 5.12
CA TYR A 361 16.41 3.35 4.60
C TYR A 361 17.44 3.70 5.65
N LEU A 362 17.19 4.71 6.48
CA LEU A 362 18.09 5.05 7.57
C LEU A 362 18.21 3.92 8.58
N PHE A 363 17.08 3.27 8.91
CA PHE A 363 17.02 2.24 9.93
C PHE A 363 17.92 1.04 9.63
N TYR A 364 17.93 0.54 8.39
CA TYR A 364 18.85 -0.55 8.01
C TYR A 364 20.15 -0.07 7.38
N GLY A 365 20.15 1.07 6.67
CA GLY A 365 21.27 1.57 5.89
C GLY A 365 22.44 2.02 6.77
N ILE A 366 22.19 2.86 7.79
CA ILE A 366 23.24 3.35 8.69
C ILE A 366 23.91 2.19 9.43
N PRO A 367 23.18 1.28 10.11
CA PRO A 367 23.82 0.15 10.80
C PRO A 367 24.62 -0.74 9.85
N SER A 368 24.11 -0.99 8.64
CA SER A 368 24.80 -1.82 7.64
C SER A 368 26.07 -1.16 7.13
N PHE A 369 26.04 0.15 6.86
CA PHE A 369 27.23 0.91 6.45
C PHE A 369 28.30 0.89 7.54
N VAL A 370 27.92 1.16 8.79
CA VAL A 370 28.84 1.10 9.95
C VAL A 370 29.42 -0.31 10.09
N LEU A 371 28.60 -1.34 9.94
CA LEU A 371 29.05 -2.73 10.02
C LEU A 371 30.01 -3.07 8.88
N TYR A 372 29.80 -2.56 7.67
CA TYR A 372 30.74 -2.70 6.56
C TYR A 372 32.12 -2.14 6.90
N ILE A 373 32.18 -0.86 7.32
CA ILE A 373 33.43 -0.20 7.70
C ILE A 373 34.13 -1.00 8.82
N LEU A 374 33.36 -1.50 9.78
CA LEU A 374 33.89 -2.32 10.87
C LEU A 374 34.44 -3.66 10.38
N THR A 375 33.73 -4.37 9.50
CA THR A 375 34.21 -5.64 8.93
C THR A 375 35.48 -5.43 8.11
N PHE A 376 35.56 -4.34 7.34
CA PHE A 376 36.76 -3.96 6.59
C PHE A 376 37.94 -3.72 7.52
N PHE A 377 37.73 -2.89 8.54
CA PHE A 377 38.75 -2.62 9.55
C PHE A 377 39.26 -3.91 10.21
N ILE A 378 38.37 -4.83 10.55
CA ILE A 378 38.73 -6.09 11.23
C ILE A 378 39.49 -7.04 10.31
N ILE A 379 39.04 -7.19 9.06
CA ILE A 379 39.71 -8.04 8.07
C ILE A 379 41.12 -7.50 7.80
N LEU A 380 41.26 -6.18 7.62
CA LEU A 380 42.55 -5.53 7.40
C LEU A 380 43.46 -5.59 8.63
N ARG A 381 42.92 -5.35 9.84
CA ARG A 381 43.68 -5.40 11.10
C ARG A 381 44.16 -6.81 11.44
N TYR A 382 43.35 -7.82 11.16
CA TYR A 382 43.66 -9.23 11.44
C TYR A 382 43.93 -10.03 10.16
N ARG A 383 44.63 -9.43 9.18
CA ARG A 383 44.88 -10.01 7.85
C ARG A 383 45.45 -11.44 7.88
N LYS A 384 46.30 -11.77 8.86
CA LYS A 384 46.85 -13.14 9.04
C LYS A 384 45.77 -14.18 9.38
N THR A 385 44.68 -13.78 10.01
CA THR A 385 43.54 -14.65 10.35
C THR A 385 42.55 -14.76 9.20
N PHE A 386 42.46 -13.74 8.34
CA PHE A 386 41.53 -13.64 7.22
C PHE A 386 42.26 -13.67 5.86
N ASP A 387 43.18 -14.62 5.67
CA ASP A 387 44.08 -14.66 4.50
C ASP A 387 43.54 -15.47 3.30
N SER A 388 42.29 -15.91 3.34
CA SER A 388 41.70 -16.69 2.23
C SER A 388 41.27 -15.80 1.06
N SER A 389 41.14 -16.40 -0.12
CA SER A 389 40.60 -15.78 -1.33
C SER A 389 39.21 -15.19 -1.11
N PHE A 390 38.40 -15.81 -0.25
CA PHE A 390 37.08 -15.32 0.13
C PHE A 390 37.13 -13.90 0.71
N PHE A 391 38.01 -13.67 1.69
CA PHE A 391 38.08 -12.37 2.36
C PHE A 391 38.67 -11.29 1.48
N HIS A 392 39.57 -11.65 0.55
CA HIS A 392 40.04 -10.72 -0.48
C HIS A 392 38.90 -10.30 -1.40
N LEU A 393 38.09 -11.27 -1.86
CA LEU A 393 36.93 -11.00 -2.71
C LEU A 393 35.83 -10.24 -1.97
N TYR A 394 35.61 -10.52 -0.69
CA TYR A 394 34.68 -9.79 0.18
C TYR A 394 35.03 -8.30 0.30
N LEU A 395 36.32 -7.94 0.35
CA LEU A 395 36.72 -6.53 0.38
C LEU A 395 36.41 -5.81 -0.93
N TYR A 396 36.65 -6.47 -2.08
CA TYR A 396 36.28 -5.91 -3.39
C TYR A 396 34.78 -5.79 -3.55
N ASP A 397 34.04 -6.86 -3.27
CA ASP A 397 32.58 -6.90 -3.31
C ASP A 397 31.98 -5.81 -2.40
N GLY A 398 32.47 -5.70 -1.16
CA GLY A 398 32.01 -4.66 -0.25
C GLY A 398 32.30 -3.23 -0.73
N ALA A 399 33.44 -2.98 -1.40
CA ALA A 399 33.76 -1.66 -1.93
C ALA A 399 32.80 -1.26 -3.06
N LEU A 400 32.53 -2.21 -3.97
CA LEU A 400 31.57 -2.02 -5.07
C LEU A 400 30.14 -1.83 -4.52
N ASN A 401 29.75 -2.59 -3.51
CA ASN A 401 28.44 -2.48 -2.89
C ASN A 401 28.24 -1.18 -2.11
N LEU A 402 29.25 -0.72 -1.38
CA LEU A 402 29.21 0.60 -0.73
C LEU A 402 29.08 1.73 -1.77
N PHE A 403 29.77 1.61 -2.90
CA PHE A 403 29.62 2.54 -4.01
C PHE A 403 28.20 2.53 -4.59
N THR A 404 27.62 1.34 -4.85
CA THR A 404 26.23 1.24 -5.31
C THR A 404 25.25 1.89 -4.34
N PHE A 405 25.40 1.59 -3.04
CA PHE A 405 24.55 2.13 -1.99
C PHE A 405 24.63 3.67 -1.95
N LEU A 406 25.84 4.24 -1.96
CA LEU A 406 26.03 5.70 -1.94
C LEU A 406 25.49 6.36 -3.23
N ASN A 407 25.71 5.74 -4.39
CA ASN A 407 25.19 6.24 -5.66
C ASN A 407 23.66 6.29 -5.68
N ASN A 408 23.01 5.23 -5.20
CA ASN A 408 21.55 5.19 -5.10
C ASN A 408 21.03 6.20 -4.09
N TYR A 409 21.70 6.33 -2.94
CA TYR A 409 21.36 7.31 -1.91
C TYR A 409 21.37 8.74 -2.45
N PHE A 410 22.40 9.08 -3.22
CA PHE A 410 22.54 10.37 -3.89
C PHE A 410 21.50 10.59 -5.00
N LYS A 411 21.24 9.58 -5.83
CA LYS A 411 20.38 9.72 -7.02
C LYS A 411 18.89 9.71 -6.69
N THR A 412 18.45 8.83 -5.78
CA THR A 412 17.02 8.58 -5.54
C THR A 412 16.54 9.02 -4.17
N ARG A 413 17.35 8.87 -3.12
CA ARG A 413 16.85 8.98 -1.74
C ARG A 413 16.86 10.40 -1.22
N ILE A 414 18.01 11.07 -1.36
CA ILE A 414 18.21 12.44 -0.91
C ILE A 414 17.26 13.40 -1.67
N PRO A 415 17.15 13.37 -3.02
CA PRO A 415 16.24 14.26 -3.76
C PRO A 415 14.76 14.12 -3.36
N ALA A 416 14.33 12.91 -2.99
CA ALA A 416 12.94 12.59 -2.67
C ALA A 416 12.43 13.16 -1.33
N ILE A 417 13.28 13.81 -0.54
CA ILE A 417 12.91 14.41 0.76
C ILE A 417 13.35 15.87 0.89
N ILE A 418 13.82 16.48 -0.20
CA ILE A 418 14.44 17.81 -0.20
C ILE A 418 13.55 18.80 -0.92
N GLY A 419 13.14 19.83 -0.19
CA GLY A 419 12.41 20.95 -0.73
C GLY A 419 13.26 22.00 -1.41
N TYR A 420 12.61 22.84 -2.22
CA TYR A 420 13.26 23.89 -3.02
C TYR A 420 14.10 24.85 -2.18
N ASN A 421 13.58 25.29 -1.03
CA ASN A 421 14.24 26.29 -0.18
C ASN A 421 15.34 25.72 0.73
N SER A 422 15.66 24.43 0.63
CA SER A 422 16.66 23.80 1.48
C SER A 422 18.10 24.02 0.98
N PHE A 423 19.07 24.00 1.91
CA PHE A 423 20.50 24.08 1.58
C PHE A 423 20.94 22.94 0.65
N ILE A 424 20.45 21.72 0.90
CA ILE A 424 20.79 20.57 0.06
C ILE A 424 20.09 20.69 -1.31
N GLY A 425 18.88 21.25 -1.38
CA GLY A 425 18.22 21.58 -2.64
C GLY A 425 19.02 22.57 -3.48
N ALA A 426 19.61 23.60 -2.86
CA ALA A 426 20.53 24.51 -3.52
C ALA A 426 21.77 23.80 -4.08
N PHE A 427 22.31 22.84 -3.33
CA PHE A 427 23.43 22.00 -3.80
C PHE A 427 23.06 21.17 -5.04
N TYR A 428 21.88 20.53 -5.08
CA TYR A 428 21.44 19.80 -6.28
C TYR A 428 21.21 20.72 -7.47
N ARG A 429 20.69 21.93 -7.28
CA ARG A 429 20.55 22.92 -8.36
C ARG A 429 21.89 23.35 -8.94
N ILE A 430 22.93 23.49 -8.12
CA ILE A 430 24.30 23.77 -8.60
C ILE A 430 24.84 22.61 -9.43
N LEU A 431 24.47 21.38 -9.07
CA LEU A 431 24.85 20.17 -9.81
C LEU A 431 23.98 19.89 -11.04
N ALA A 432 22.89 20.64 -11.24
CA ALA A 432 22.08 20.53 -12.43
C ALA A 432 22.95 20.84 -13.66
N ASN A 433 22.92 19.95 -14.65
CA ASN A 433 23.74 20.01 -15.87
C ASN A 433 25.25 19.87 -15.64
N SER A 434 25.67 19.18 -14.58
CA SER A 434 27.08 18.83 -14.35
C SER A 434 27.41 17.42 -14.83
N ILE A 435 28.66 17.21 -15.28
CA ILE A 435 29.21 15.89 -15.64
C ILE A 435 29.08 14.89 -14.47
N LEU A 436 29.07 15.39 -13.24
CA LEU A 436 28.85 14.56 -12.05
C LEU A 436 27.46 13.91 -12.06
N LEU A 437 26.41 14.65 -12.45
CA LEU A 437 25.06 14.12 -12.49
C LEU A 437 24.89 13.04 -13.57
N ASP A 438 25.51 13.25 -14.73
CA ASP A 438 25.56 12.25 -15.81
C ASP A 438 26.32 11.00 -15.38
N PHE A 439 27.43 11.17 -14.66
CA PHE A 439 28.18 10.05 -14.10
C PHE A 439 27.34 9.26 -13.07
N ILE A 440 26.64 9.94 -12.16
CA ILE A 440 25.75 9.31 -11.18
C ILE A 440 24.62 8.54 -11.88
N MET A 441 24.04 9.11 -12.94
CA MET A 441 23.00 8.47 -13.75
C MET A 441 23.53 7.22 -14.44
N LEU A 442 24.69 7.31 -15.10
CA LEU A 442 25.38 6.16 -15.71
C LEU A 442 25.62 5.06 -14.68
N MET A 443 26.17 5.42 -13.52
CA MET A 443 26.47 4.48 -12.44
C MET A 443 25.21 3.80 -11.89
N ASN A 444 24.07 4.49 -11.87
CA ASN A 444 22.81 3.91 -11.40
C ASN A 444 22.37 2.68 -12.22
N PHE A 445 22.62 2.69 -13.53
CA PHE A 445 22.36 1.53 -14.39
C PHE A 445 23.54 0.56 -14.43
N HIS A 446 24.76 1.08 -14.44
CA HIS A 446 25.97 0.29 -14.51
C HIS A 446 26.12 -0.66 -13.32
N MET A 447 25.80 -0.20 -12.11
CA MET A 447 26.01 -1.00 -10.90
C MET A 447 25.11 -2.24 -10.82
N ALA A 448 23.99 -2.29 -11.53
CA ALA A 448 23.18 -3.51 -11.63
C ALA A 448 23.98 -4.66 -12.28
N TYR A 449 24.73 -4.39 -13.35
CA TYR A 449 25.61 -5.39 -13.97
C TYR A 449 26.72 -5.82 -13.00
N VAL A 450 27.34 -4.86 -12.34
CA VAL A 450 28.45 -5.10 -11.41
C VAL A 450 27.99 -5.98 -10.23
N GLN A 451 26.86 -5.66 -9.60
CA GLN A 451 26.26 -6.42 -8.50
C GLN A 451 25.96 -7.87 -8.89
N TYR A 452 25.36 -8.07 -10.08
CA TYR A 452 25.03 -9.41 -10.56
C TYR A 452 26.29 -10.21 -10.94
N ALA A 453 27.29 -9.58 -11.53
CA ALA A 453 28.53 -10.25 -11.90
C ALA A 453 29.36 -10.64 -10.67
N ILE A 454 29.51 -9.74 -9.69
CA ILE A 454 30.31 -9.99 -8.49
C ILE A 454 29.69 -11.09 -7.62
N THR A 455 28.35 -11.13 -7.49
CA THR A 455 27.65 -12.20 -6.75
C THR A 455 27.89 -13.57 -7.39
N THR A 456 27.84 -13.64 -8.72
CA THR A 456 28.15 -14.86 -9.47
C THR A 456 29.63 -15.25 -9.35
N LEU A 457 30.53 -14.27 -9.36
CA LEU A 457 31.96 -14.50 -9.16
C LEU A 457 32.27 -15.06 -7.77
N VAL A 458 31.61 -14.54 -6.72
CA VAL A 458 31.73 -15.05 -5.34
C VAL A 458 31.25 -16.50 -5.27
N SER A 459 30.11 -16.82 -5.89
CA SER A 459 29.61 -18.19 -5.96
C SER A 459 30.60 -19.14 -6.67
N LEU A 460 31.16 -18.70 -7.81
CA LEU A 460 32.15 -19.46 -8.57
C LEU A 460 33.45 -19.69 -7.77
N ASN A 461 33.90 -18.66 -7.06
CA ASN A 461 35.06 -18.73 -6.18
C ASN A 461 34.85 -19.79 -5.08
N ARG A 462 33.66 -19.84 -4.44
CA ARG A 462 33.38 -20.85 -3.42
C ARG A 462 33.37 -22.28 -3.98
N LEU A 463 32.68 -22.50 -5.10
CA LEU A 463 32.63 -23.83 -5.73
C LEU A 463 34.03 -24.32 -6.13
N SER A 464 34.80 -23.48 -6.83
CA SER A 464 36.13 -23.85 -7.33
C SER A 464 37.12 -24.16 -6.21
N VAL A 465 37.15 -23.36 -5.15
CA VAL A 465 38.01 -23.59 -3.98
C VAL A 465 37.62 -24.88 -3.25
N MET A 466 36.33 -25.21 -3.17
CA MET A 466 35.87 -26.45 -2.56
C MET A 466 36.19 -27.70 -3.40
N LEU A 467 36.09 -27.60 -4.73
CA LEU A 467 36.41 -28.71 -5.63
C LEU A 467 37.90 -29.07 -5.59
N LYS A 468 38.79 -28.07 -5.68
CA LYS A 468 40.25 -28.27 -5.63
C LYS A 468 40.96 -27.10 -4.94
N TYR A 469 41.00 -27.13 -3.62
CA TYR A 469 41.61 -26.08 -2.79
C TYR A 469 43.04 -25.74 -3.21
N ASN A 470 43.91 -26.74 -3.36
CA ASN A 470 45.35 -26.52 -3.64
C ASN A 470 45.61 -25.85 -4.99
N THR A 471 44.68 -25.97 -5.95
CA THR A 471 44.82 -25.38 -7.29
C THR A 471 44.16 -24.02 -7.36
N PHE A 472 42.90 -23.90 -6.91
CA PHE A 472 42.12 -22.69 -7.13
C PHE A 472 42.37 -21.59 -6.10
N GLU A 473 42.64 -21.92 -4.84
CA GLU A 473 42.92 -20.92 -3.81
C GLU A 473 44.10 -19.98 -4.17
N PRO A 474 45.28 -20.46 -4.60
CA PRO A 474 46.37 -19.55 -5.00
C PRO A 474 46.05 -18.77 -6.27
N LEU A 475 45.31 -19.36 -7.22
CA LEU A 475 44.88 -18.67 -8.45
C LEU A 475 43.97 -17.48 -8.13
N TRP A 476 42.94 -17.69 -7.30
CA TRP A 476 42.07 -16.61 -6.88
C TRP A 476 42.85 -15.52 -6.15
N ARG A 477 43.72 -15.88 -5.19
CA ARG A 477 44.52 -14.88 -4.47
C ARG A 477 45.37 -14.00 -5.39
N LYS A 478 45.90 -14.55 -6.48
CA LYS A 478 46.76 -13.82 -7.41
C LYS A 478 46.00 -13.02 -8.46
N TYR A 479 44.89 -13.56 -8.98
CA TYR A 479 44.23 -13.05 -10.18
C TYR A 479 42.83 -12.44 -9.95
N THR A 480 42.31 -12.42 -8.72
CA THR A 480 40.99 -11.83 -8.42
C THR A 480 40.84 -10.40 -8.93
N TRP A 481 41.87 -9.56 -8.78
CA TRP A 481 41.81 -8.16 -9.21
C TRP A 481 41.53 -8.00 -10.71
N ILE A 482 42.00 -8.94 -11.55
CA ILE A 482 41.71 -8.94 -13.00
C ILE A 482 40.22 -9.16 -13.24
N ALA A 483 39.62 -10.12 -12.53
CA ALA A 483 38.18 -10.37 -12.62
C ALA A 483 37.36 -9.15 -12.16
N ILE A 484 37.80 -8.46 -11.10
CA ILE A 484 37.14 -7.23 -10.63
C ILE A 484 37.21 -6.10 -11.67
N VAL A 485 38.38 -5.90 -12.29
CA VAL A 485 38.54 -4.92 -13.37
C VAL A 485 37.61 -5.26 -14.53
N LEU A 486 37.55 -6.52 -14.97
CA LEU A 486 36.65 -6.93 -16.04
C LEU A 486 35.18 -6.68 -15.68
N ILE A 487 34.76 -7.00 -14.46
CA ILE A 487 33.39 -6.76 -13.99
C ILE A 487 33.03 -5.27 -13.99
N CYS A 488 33.97 -4.38 -13.68
CA CYS A 488 33.71 -2.94 -13.68
C CYS A 488 33.74 -2.32 -15.09
N PHE A 489 34.59 -2.80 -16.00
CA PHE A 489 34.77 -2.12 -17.30
C PHE A 489 33.97 -2.75 -18.44
N VAL A 490 33.74 -4.06 -18.45
CA VAL A 490 32.98 -4.72 -19.53
C VAL A 490 31.55 -4.17 -19.66
N PRO A 491 30.80 -3.92 -18.56
CA PRO A 491 29.44 -3.39 -18.69
C PRO A 491 29.37 -1.96 -19.24
N LEU A 492 30.48 -1.20 -19.26
CA LEU A 492 30.53 0.13 -19.89
C LEU A 492 30.28 0.08 -21.40
N LEU A 493 30.58 -1.05 -22.05
CA LEU A 493 30.29 -1.23 -23.48
C LEU A 493 28.81 -1.04 -23.79
N ASN A 494 27.92 -1.42 -22.87
CA ASN A 494 26.48 -1.30 -22.99
C ASN A 494 25.93 -0.05 -22.29
N THR A 495 26.39 0.22 -21.07
CA THR A 495 25.80 1.28 -20.22
C THR A 495 26.13 2.69 -20.68
N LYS A 496 27.20 2.89 -21.48
CA LYS A 496 27.55 4.21 -22.05
C LYS A 496 26.44 4.84 -22.92
N VAL A 497 25.47 4.04 -23.39
CA VAL A 497 24.32 4.56 -24.16
C VAL A 497 23.53 5.61 -23.35
N VAL A 498 23.49 5.48 -22.03
CA VAL A 498 22.81 6.42 -21.12
C VAL A 498 23.36 7.84 -21.27
N LEU A 499 24.64 8.00 -21.59
CA LEU A 499 25.28 9.30 -21.79
C LEU A 499 24.84 10.01 -23.08
N HIS A 500 24.10 9.34 -23.98
CA HIS A 500 23.52 9.98 -25.17
C HIS A 500 22.20 10.70 -24.86
N TYR A 501 21.66 10.52 -23.66
CA TYR A 501 20.41 11.11 -23.21
C TYR A 501 20.66 12.14 -22.11
N ASP A 502 19.96 13.26 -22.18
CA ASP A 502 20.10 14.32 -21.19
C ASP A 502 19.65 13.86 -19.81
N THR A 503 20.50 14.08 -18.80
CA THR A 503 20.15 13.92 -17.38
C THR A 503 19.50 15.20 -16.88
N GLN A 504 18.24 15.13 -16.46
CA GLN A 504 17.48 16.28 -15.98
C GLN A 504 17.22 16.17 -14.47
N LEU A 505 17.39 17.29 -13.78
CA LEU A 505 16.93 17.48 -12.41
C LEU A 505 15.55 18.14 -12.46
N THR A 506 14.50 17.37 -12.19
CA THR A 506 13.11 17.85 -12.20
C THR A 506 12.68 18.18 -10.78
N TYR A 507 12.05 19.33 -10.59
CA TYR A 507 11.46 19.72 -9.31
C TYR A 507 9.93 19.60 -9.39
N LEU A 508 9.33 18.93 -8.41
CA LEU A 508 7.90 18.71 -8.33
C LEU A 508 7.29 19.62 -7.25
N ASN A 509 6.55 20.65 -7.68
CA ASN A 509 5.95 21.65 -6.79
C ASN A 509 4.93 21.05 -5.80
N THR A 510 4.22 19.98 -6.21
CA THR A 510 3.14 19.38 -5.41
C THR A 510 3.65 18.61 -4.19
N THR A 511 4.85 18.03 -4.27
CA THR A 511 5.45 17.25 -3.19
C THR A 511 6.63 17.96 -2.52
N ASP A 512 7.04 19.13 -3.03
CA ASP A 512 8.26 19.84 -2.62
C ASP A 512 9.49 18.91 -2.65
N THR A 513 9.71 18.24 -3.79
CA THR A 513 10.81 17.27 -3.96
C THR A 513 11.52 17.39 -5.30
N TYR A 514 12.77 16.93 -5.34
CA TYR A 514 13.53 16.77 -6.56
C TYR A 514 13.52 15.32 -7.06
N SER A 515 13.62 15.12 -8.37
CA SER A 515 13.87 13.83 -8.99
C SER A 515 14.94 13.96 -10.08
N ILE A 516 15.81 12.97 -10.16
CA ILE A 516 16.86 12.88 -11.19
C ILE A 516 16.43 11.83 -12.21
N THR A 517 16.15 12.28 -13.43
CA THR A 517 15.59 11.47 -14.51
C THR A 517 16.40 11.64 -15.79
N THR A 518 16.24 10.69 -16.71
CA THR A 518 16.78 10.76 -18.07
C THR A 518 15.65 10.45 -19.04
N ASN A 519 15.70 11.04 -20.23
CA ASN A 519 14.69 10.84 -21.27
C ASN A 519 14.87 9.50 -22.02
N MET A 520 15.85 8.68 -21.60
CA MET A 520 16.05 7.34 -22.14
C MET A 520 14.84 6.45 -21.88
N ALA A 521 14.33 5.80 -22.93
CA ALA A 521 13.23 4.88 -22.82
C ALA A 521 13.62 3.64 -21.98
N ILE A 522 12.71 3.20 -21.11
CA ILE A 522 12.96 2.15 -20.11
C ILE A 522 13.30 0.82 -20.81
N ASP A 523 12.61 0.50 -21.89
CA ASP A 523 12.82 -0.67 -22.73
C ASP A 523 14.24 -0.74 -23.32
N GLU A 524 14.84 0.39 -23.70
CA GLU A 524 16.22 0.41 -24.22
C GLU A 524 17.23 -0.06 -23.17
N VAL A 525 17.14 0.44 -21.93
CA VAL A 525 18.04 0.04 -20.83
C VAL A 525 17.86 -1.43 -20.47
N PHE A 526 16.60 -1.84 -20.30
CA PHE A 526 16.29 -3.18 -19.79
C PHE A 526 16.46 -4.28 -20.85
N SER A 527 16.38 -3.95 -22.15
CA SER A 527 16.57 -4.91 -23.25
C SER A 527 17.92 -5.64 -23.20
N ILE A 528 18.98 -4.94 -22.78
CA ILE A 528 20.33 -5.50 -22.67
C ILE A 528 20.65 -5.97 -21.24
N CYS A 529 20.11 -5.28 -20.22
CA CYS A 529 20.39 -5.58 -18.82
C CYS A 529 19.71 -6.88 -18.34
N ILE A 530 18.44 -7.08 -18.70
CA ILE A 530 17.66 -8.23 -18.23
C ILE A 530 18.24 -9.57 -18.71
N PRO A 531 18.61 -9.76 -19.99
CA PRO A 531 19.24 -11.00 -20.42
C PRO A 531 20.52 -11.33 -19.64
N PHE A 532 21.36 -10.32 -19.36
CA PHE A 532 22.55 -10.51 -18.54
C PHE A 532 22.20 -10.93 -17.10
N MET A 533 21.22 -10.27 -16.48
CA MET A 533 20.74 -10.64 -15.14
C MET A 533 20.22 -12.07 -15.09
N ILE A 534 19.44 -12.50 -16.10
CA ILE A 534 18.91 -13.86 -16.22
C ILE A 534 20.07 -14.86 -16.30
N ILE A 535 21.01 -14.66 -17.25
CA ILE A 535 22.15 -15.57 -17.45
C ILE A 535 22.99 -15.68 -16.16
N SER A 536 23.30 -14.54 -15.55
CA SER A 536 24.10 -14.48 -14.32
C SER A 536 23.39 -15.18 -13.14
N THR A 537 22.09 -15.00 -13.02
CA THR A 537 21.27 -15.64 -11.96
C THR A 537 21.20 -17.15 -12.17
N VAL A 538 20.91 -17.61 -13.39
CA VAL A 538 20.85 -19.05 -13.71
C VAL A 538 22.19 -19.71 -13.41
N LEU A 539 23.29 -19.06 -13.80
CA LEU A 539 24.64 -19.53 -13.51
C LEU A 539 24.90 -19.60 -11.99
N SER A 540 24.53 -18.56 -11.23
CA SER A 540 24.65 -18.55 -9.78
C SER A 540 23.84 -19.64 -9.09
N VAL A 541 22.60 -19.88 -9.52
CA VAL A 541 21.74 -20.94 -8.97
C VAL A 541 22.36 -22.32 -9.25
N ALA A 542 22.82 -22.55 -10.48
CA ALA A 542 23.49 -23.80 -10.84
C ALA A 542 24.76 -24.04 -10.02
N ILE A 543 25.63 -23.01 -9.89
CA ILE A 543 26.86 -23.07 -9.09
C ILE A 543 26.56 -23.37 -7.62
N ASN A 544 25.57 -22.69 -7.03
CA ASN A 544 25.22 -22.90 -5.62
C ASN A 544 24.58 -24.28 -5.40
N PHE A 545 23.75 -24.77 -6.33
CA PHE A 545 23.20 -26.13 -6.26
C PHE A 545 24.30 -27.21 -6.30
N ILE A 546 25.27 -27.06 -7.21
CA ILE A 546 26.45 -27.93 -7.26
C ILE A 546 27.25 -27.79 -5.96
N SER A 547 27.42 -26.57 -5.43
CA SER A 547 28.15 -26.34 -4.18
C SER A 547 27.51 -27.07 -3.00
N VAL A 548 26.19 -27.02 -2.85
CA VAL A 548 25.47 -27.77 -1.80
C VAL A 548 25.66 -29.28 -1.98
N THR A 549 25.62 -29.78 -3.22
CA THR A 549 25.80 -31.20 -3.51
C THR A 549 27.21 -31.67 -3.16
N VAL A 550 28.24 -30.91 -3.53
CA VAL A 550 29.64 -31.20 -3.20
C VAL A 550 29.86 -31.13 -1.68
N LEU A 551 29.25 -30.16 -0.99
CA LEU A 551 29.35 -30.05 0.48
C LEU A 551 28.77 -31.27 1.19
N ARG A 552 27.65 -31.82 0.73
CA ARG A 552 27.05 -33.05 1.29
C ARG A 552 28.00 -34.24 1.19
N ASN A 553 28.77 -34.32 0.12
CA ASN A 553 29.77 -35.38 -0.06
C ASN A 553 31.02 -35.20 0.81
N LEU A 554 31.22 -34.03 1.41
CA LEU A 554 32.38 -33.69 2.26
C LEU A 554 32.08 -33.78 3.77
N GLN A 555 30.96 -34.39 4.17
CA GLN A 555 30.44 -34.40 5.55
C GLN A 555 31.42 -34.98 6.60
N THR A 556 32.40 -35.78 6.18
CA THR A 556 33.43 -36.39 7.05
C THR A 556 34.69 -35.54 7.24
N GLN A 557 34.81 -34.39 6.56
CA GLN A 557 36.00 -33.54 6.59
C GLN A 557 35.93 -32.47 7.69
N ILE A 558 37.05 -32.21 8.38
CA ILE A 558 37.17 -31.15 9.42
C ILE A 558 36.78 -29.76 8.88
N ARG A 559 36.96 -29.53 7.57
CA ARG A 559 36.64 -28.25 6.90
C ARG A 559 35.13 -28.04 6.67
N TYR A 560 34.30 -29.06 6.84
CA TYR A 560 32.87 -29.03 6.56
C TYR A 560 32.15 -27.84 7.20
N LYS A 561 32.39 -27.57 8.48
CA LYS A 561 31.69 -26.50 9.23
C LYS A 561 32.05 -25.10 8.73
N ALA A 562 33.31 -24.88 8.33
CA ALA A 562 33.74 -23.57 7.82
C ALA A 562 33.19 -23.33 6.40
N GLU A 563 33.25 -24.35 5.52
CA GLU A 563 32.74 -24.25 4.15
C GLU A 563 31.21 -24.18 4.10
N SER A 564 30.51 -24.89 4.99
CA SER A 564 29.05 -24.81 5.13
C SER A 564 28.58 -23.38 5.42
N ASN A 565 29.29 -22.67 6.30
CA ASN A 565 28.98 -21.28 6.62
C ASN A 565 29.17 -20.36 5.42
N PHE A 566 30.24 -20.54 4.63
CA PHE A 566 30.46 -19.74 3.42
C PHE A 566 29.44 -20.03 2.30
N ILE A 567 29.04 -21.29 2.12
CA ILE A 567 28.02 -21.68 1.13
C ILE A 567 26.66 -21.10 1.50
N MET A 568 26.31 -21.07 2.78
CA MET A 568 25.07 -20.45 3.22
C MET A 568 25.04 -18.94 2.91
N ILE A 569 26.18 -18.25 3.04
CA ILE A 569 26.30 -16.84 2.61
C ILE A 569 25.98 -16.73 1.10
N THR A 570 26.60 -17.56 0.25
CA THR A 570 26.41 -17.49 -1.21
C THR A 570 25.01 -17.92 -1.66
N CYS A 571 24.38 -18.88 -0.97
CA CYS A 571 23.01 -19.28 -1.24
C CYS A 571 22.02 -18.15 -0.91
N ILE A 572 22.19 -17.46 0.23
CA ILE A 572 21.31 -16.35 0.60
C ILE A 572 21.48 -15.18 -0.39
N THR A 573 22.70 -14.82 -0.76
CA THR A 573 22.92 -13.76 -1.77
C THR A 573 22.36 -14.15 -3.13
N CYS A 574 22.48 -15.43 -3.53
CA CYS A 574 21.87 -15.96 -4.76
C CYS A 574 20.34 -15.89 -4.74
N LEU A 575 19.71 -16.08 -3.57
CA LEU A 575 18.26 -15.94 -3.43
C LEU A 575 17.82 -14.49 -3.63
N VAL A 576 18.54 -13.52 -3.04
CA VAL A 576 18.26 -12.09 -3.26
C VAL A 576 18.44 -11.72 -4.74
N GLN A 577 19.50 -12.24 -5.37
CA GLN A 577 19.76 -12.07 -6.82
C GLN A 577 18.61 -12.62 -7.67
N LEU A 578 18.08 -13.80 -7.32
CA LEU A 578 16.92 -14.41 -7.98
C LEU A 578 15.67 -13.54 -7.84
N CYS A 579 15.37 -13.06 -6.63
CA CYS A 579 14.24 -12.17 -6.38
C CYS A 579 14.34 -10.90 -7.26
N GLY A 580 15.52 -10.30 -7.37
CA GLY A 580 15.72 -9.12 -8.23
C GLY A 580 15.53 -9.37 -9.71
N THR A 581 15.92 -10.54 -10.20
CA THR A 581 15.71 -10.93 -11.59
C THR A 581 14.23 -11.15 -11.88
N VAL A 582 13.54 -11.91 -11.02
CA VAL A 582 12.09 -12.16 -11.16
C VAL A 582 11.32 -10.84 -11.13
N LEU A 583 11.68 -9.93 -10.22
CA LEU A 583 11.05 -8.62 -10.11
C LEU A 583 11.27 -7.77 -11.37
N SER A 584 12.50 -7.74 -11.88
CA SER A 584 12.85 -6.95 -13.08
C SER A 584 12.21 -7.50 -14.36
N VAL A 585 12.14 -8.83 -14.51
CA VAL A 585 11.47 -9.49 -15.64
C VAL A 585 9.96 -9.28 -15.59
N THR A 586 9.35 -9.43 -14.41
CA THR A 586 7.91 -9.19 -14.23
C THR A 586 7.58 -7.74 -14.56
N ARG A 587 8.38 -6.78 -14.10
CA ARG A 587 8.20 -5.37 -14.44
C ARG A 587 8.23 -5.11 -15.95
N LEU A 588 9.12 -5.76 -16.70
CA LEU A 588 9.17 -5.62 -18.16
C LEU A 588 7.92 -6.19 -18.86
N LYS A 589 7.39 -7.31 -18.38
CA LYS A 589 6.17 -7.93 -18.95
C LYS A 589 4.92 -7.09 -18.77
N PHE A 590 4.91 -6.26 -17.72
CA PHE A 590 3.77 -5.46 -17.30
C PHE A 590 3.99 -3.96 -17.52
N VAL A 591 4.90 -3.57 -18.44
CA VAL A 591 5.16 -2.17 -18.79
C VAL A 591 3.84 -1.47 -19.15
N GLY A 592 3.61 -0.30 -18.55
CA GLY A 592 2.37 0.46 -18.71
C GLY A 592 1.24 0.09 -17.74
N SER A 593 1.43 -0.88 -16.86
CA SER A 593 0.46 -1.21 -15.79
C SER A 593 0.92 -0.74 -14.40
N GLU A 594 -0.02 -0.64 -13.46
CA GLU A 594 0.26 -0.32 -12.05
C GLU A 594 1.17 -1.35 -11.38
N MET A 595 1.09 -2.62 -11.79
CA MET A 595 2.01 -3.64 -11.30
C MET A 595 3.47 -3.27 -11.61
N ALA A 596 3.77 -2.70 -12.78
CA ALA A 596 5.13 -2.26 -13.10
C ALA A 596 5.58 -1.05 -12.28
N VAL A 597 4.66 -0.15 -11.92
CA VAL A 597 4.94 1.00 -11.03
C VAL A 597 5.21 0.51 -9.60
N MET A 598 4.36 -0.37 -9.08
CA MET A 598 4.53 -1.01 -7.77
C MET A 598 5.86 -1.77 -7.70
N LEU A 599 6.18 -2.61 -8.70
CA LEU A 599 7.45 -3.33 -8.73
C LEU A 599 8.65 -2.38 -8.80
N ALA A 600 8.51 -1.19 -9.41
CA ALA A 600 9.57 -0.19 -9.44
C ALA A 600 9.93 0.35 -8.05
N THR A 601 8.97 0.45 -7.12
CA THR A 601 9.24 0.93 -5.75
C THR A 601 10.07 -0.06 -4.94
N PHE A 602 10.00 -1.35 -5.29
CA PHE A 602 10.76 -2.42 -4.64
C PHE A 602 12.19 -2.61 -5.18
N ILE A 603 12.48 -2.18 -6.41
CA ILE A 603 13.81 -2.33 -7.04
C ILE A 603 14.95 -1.85 -6.12
N PRO A 604 14.89 -0.66 -5.53
CA PRO A 604 16.04 -0.18 -4.79
C PRO A 604 16.16 -0.86 -3.40
N PHE A 605 15.10 -1.47 -2.84
CA PHE A 605 15.22 -2.37 -1.68
C PHE A 605 15.94 -3.68 -2.03
N ILE A 606 15.67 -4.24 -3.20
CA ILE A 606 16.39 -5.42 -3.67
C ILE A 606 17.87 -5.11 -3.93
N SER A 607 18.15 -3.95 -4.53
CA SER A 607 19.54 -3.50 -4.73
C SER A 607 20.26 -3.33 -3.40
N ASP A 608 19.60 -2.77 -2.38
CA ASP A 608 20.15 -2.69 -1.03
C ASP A 608 20.31 -4.08 -0.38
N GLY A 609 19.39 -5.01 -0.63
CA GLY A 609 19.54 -6.41 -0.23
C GLY A 609 20.79 -7.06 -0.85
N LEU A 610 21.10 -6.75 -2.10
CA LEU A 610 22.33 -7.20 -2.77
C LEU A 610 23.59 -6.49 -2.28
N SER A 611 23.47 -5.28 -1.72
CA SER A 611 24.64 -4.49 -1.32
C SER A 611 24.90 -4.42 0.17
N LEU A 612 23.92 -4.67 1.04
CA LEU A 612 24.05 -4.46 2.49
C LEU A 612 23.99 -5.74 3.32
N VAL A 613 23.60 -6.88 2.73
CA VAL A 613 23.39 -8.13 3.47
C VAL A 613 24.69 -8.82 3.87
N GLN A 614 25.77 -8.67 3.09
CA GLN A 614 27.03 -9.38 3.24
C GLN A 614 27.68 -9.25 4.63
N PRO A 615 27.80 -8.06 5.24
CA PRO A 615 28.41 -7.93 6.57
C PRO A 615 27.56 -8.60 7.66
N TRP A 616 26.23 -8.59 7.51
CA TRP A 616 25.32 -9.30 8.41
C TRP A 616 25.47 -10.81 8.29
N LEU A 617 25.56 -11.33 7.05
CA LEU A 617 25.81 -12.75 6.81
C LEU A 617 27.18 -13.18 7.35
N LEU A 618 28.21 -12.35 7.18
CA LEU A 618 29.52 -12.61 7.75
C LEU A 618 29.47 -12.64 9.28
N LEU A 619 28.74 -11.73 9.93
CA LEU A 619 28.57 -11.70 11.37
C LEU A 619 27.78 -12.92 11.89
N ALA A 620 26.73 -13.33 11.17
CA ALA A 620 25.87 -14.45 11.52
C ALA A 620 26.62 -15.79 11.42
N PHE A 621 27.36 -15.99 10.32
CA PHE A 621 27.92 -17.30 9.98
C PHE A 621 29.43 -17.43 10.23
N SER A 622 30.18 -16.34 10.46
CA SER A 622 31.59 -16.44 10.85
C SER A 622 31.79 -16.17 12.34
N HIS A 623 31.87 -17.24 13.14
CA HIS A 623 32.20 -17.17 14.56
C HIS A 623 33.53 -16.44 14.82
N VAL A 624 34.51 -16.60 13.92
CA VAL A 624 35.83 -15.97 14.02
C VAL A 624 35.71 -14.46 13.78
N ALA A 625 34.98 -14.03 12.74
CA ALA A 625 34.71 -12.62 12.50
C ALA A 625 33.97 -12.02 13.68
N ARG A 626 32.83 -12.60 14.08
CA ARG A 626 32.02 -12.13 15.22
C ARG A 626 32.82 -12.00 16.51
N GLY A 627 33.68 -12.97 16.83
CA GLY A 627 34.55 -12.91 18.00
C GLY A 627 35.50 -11.72 17.97
N LYS A 628 36.14 -11.45 16.81
CA LYS A 628 37.03 -10.28 16.64
C LYS A 628 36.26 -8.96 16.66
N ILE A 629 35.05 -8.92 16.10
CA ILE A 629 34.16 -7.74 16.15
C ILE A 629 33.81 -7.41 17.59
N MET A 630 33.25 -8.38 18.32
CA MET A 630 32.83 -8.18 19.71
C MET A 630 34.00 -7.86 20.63
N GLY A 631 35.16 -8.48 20.42
CA GLY A 631 36.38 -8.18 21.18
C GLY A 631 36.92 -6.76 20.92
N THR A 632 36.72 -6.22 19.71
CA THR A 632 37.15 -4.87 19.34
C THR A 632 36.18 -3.81 19.88
N ILE A 633 34.86 -4.05 19.80
CA ILE A 633 33.83 -3.12 20.31
C ILE A 633 33.84 -3.07 21.84
N PHE A 634 33.78 -4.22 22.51
CA PHE A 634 33.52 -4.29 23.95
C PHE A 634 34.78 -4.32 24.82
N ARG A 635 35.99 -4.19 24.24
CA ARG A 635 37.29 -4.28 24.96
C ARG A 635 37.40 -5.46 25.94
N LYS A 636 36.63 -6.53 25.77
CA LYS A 636 36.75 -7.74 26.59
C LYS A 636 37.92 -8.56 26.10
N LYS A 637 38.93 -8.79 26.95
CA LYS A 637 39.93 -9.85 26.77
C LYS A 637 39.18 -11.17 26.58
N LEU A 638 39.12 -11.66 25.35
CA LEU A 638 38.63 -13.01 25.05
C LEU A 638 39.47 -14.01 25.87
N LYS A 639 38.81 -14.79 26.74
CA LYS A 639 39.42 -15.98 27.35
C LYS A 639 39.95 -16.85 26.21
N LYS A 640 41.25 -17.19 26.26
CA LYS A 640 41.84 -18.21 25.39
C LYS A 640 41.07 -19.50 25.59
N SER A 641 40.18 -19.85 24.66
CA SER A 641 39.76 -21.22 24.48
C SER A 641 40.96 -21.96 23.90
N ALA A 642 41.74 -22.61 24.77
CA ALA A 642 42.78 -23.52 24.36
C ALA A 642 42.12 -24.74 23.72
N VAL A 643 41.96 -24.72 22.40
CA VAL A 643 41.92 -25.95 21.61
C VAL A 643 43.37 -26.25 21.27
N ALA A 644 43.96 -27.18 22.02
CA ALA A 644 45.24 -27.76 21.68
C ALA A 644 45.10 -28.42 20.30
N ILE A 645 45.80 -27.87 19.30
CA ILE A 645 46.08 -28.58 18.05
C ILE A 645 47.21 -29.55 18.40
N PRO A 646 47.02 -30.88 18.33
CA PRO A 646 48.15 -31.78 18.42
C PRO A 646 49.04 -31.52 17.22
N LYS A 647 50.33 -31.24 17.48
CA LYS A 647 51.37 -31.19 16.45
C LYS A 647 51.33 -32.52 15.68
N SER A 648 51.26 -32.41 14.36
CA SER A 648 51.42 -33.53 13.44
C SER A 648 52.71 -34.27 13.75
N THR A 649 52.60 -35.53 14.12
CA THR A 649 53.67 -36.51 13.98
C THR A 649 53.92 -36.70 12.48
N THR A 650 55.13 -36.33 12.07
CA THR A 650 55.84 -36.82 10.89
C THR A 650 55.63 -38.32 10.71
N TYR A 651 55.18 -38.75 9.54
CA TYR A 651 55.63 -40.00 8.92
C TYR A 651 55.74 -39.82 7.41
N VAL A 652 56.80 -40.44 6.89
CA VAL A 652 57.31 -40.53 5.52
C VAL A 652 56.25 -40.96 4.52
#